data_AF-A0A958WXD3-F1
#
_entry.id   AF-A0A958WXD3-F1
#
_cell.length_a   1.000
_cell.length_b   1.000
_cell.length_c   1.000
_cell.angle_alpha   90.00
_cell.angle_beta   90.00
_cell.angle_gamma   90.00
#
_symmetry.space_group_name_H-M   'P 1'
#
loop_
_entity.id
_entity.type
_entity.pdbx_description
1 polymer ?
#
loop_
_entity_poly.entity_id
_entity_poly.type
_entity_poly.pdbx_seq_one_letter_code
_entity_poly.pdbx_strand_id
1 'polypeptide(L)'
;MSSLGTTILRPQRFGNRYPKGGLRMADLLVELSSRLALDAVLDKSAEQKIQAGIKAALDDLKQTLEQRQRTAARKVNDFFKPLLDAAKAGVSVGENSDSAAGVVTAVAALLNMLCQTLQNATAEDLAAKMNELCDIVENDLGLNESTLTNLLRQTIDHVVEELTAGYLAGDDSPASKNNFIIGSRISALKFFVLQELEQINLEFDRQQLITDFTEEIKKRNWNPIVQKISEITCNLGTAMDGVSALFSLDVDVSVSASVSTPKEAALPNFRSRAASRDVANPVQYSWYANWALSSRWKPWDYFSVKDRLKLAEEDLPQKLVFGDDLSDSFMEHWAHVTDGLTDAAEAILHGASIERGDHASNITNLVFKGIKAIFTWAAAGHEGEGWMKVFKATENVYFENILMLAASLLGSLENKPKSGAAWAHGRMMPSMVESYLYSMWANTVRDFTLSLFTLVNADKDAHPDAVNNEKDEGFILFIVEAGLIGLSFLPRTTGRKHYGIPFNNDNGDITKMMLFWMLGGVVGSQLLALASWGVAGAISGKNSEKTWELLWLKVLLRSLFHYQFYYYLFWEGDTDDGHFGLDNTGGQVVMPGYADHTTSPYLLPFEKDKTHLCVQGHHGIWSHNPKTYQIYGVDFPHDFDEEVLAMRGGTVIGFEDSHANNDKENWNFIVIRHDDPLEGVTPNSDHDKDQTGVVRTYAVYGHGRQNGITDAFATRGIVAADIIGTVVRQGQVVMHAGDTGRSGYNHLHVHVTTAAGLNLDGSGNLTSQSYPYVTIPFVFKDALNRTGKDGVPKALNFYTSENEKVDERPNFDQFPPPAHCGRVVFSTIDSVELESGASSTNDFYKNAHVFIRHEPTPGNPIYYFKKITGYDGSTKIVTIEGNWGISPAPPVGSAYVIGAPAYADATTFWKTFAYFADHDGGGNAVDFPDGKPPFEYKA
;
A
#
# COMPACT_ATOMS: atom_id res chain seq x y z
N MET A 1 -66.95 5.24 38.48
CA MET A 1 -65.99 6.26 37.99
C MET A 1 -64.56 5.74 38.14
N SER A 2 -64.19 4.71 37.38
CA SER A 2 -62.91 4.01 37.52
C SER A 2 -62.39 3.50 36.17
N SER A 3 -62.35 4.36 35.13
CA SER A 3 -61.83 3.97 33.81
C SER A 3 -61.27 5.13 32.96
N LEU A 4 -60.60 6.12 33.58
CA LEU A 4 -59.93 7.20 32.84
C LEU A 4 -58.42 7.33 33.16
N GLY A 5 -57.89 6.57 34.11
CA GLY A 5 -56.49 6.69 34.56
C GLY A 5 -55.46 5.82 33.82
N THR A 6 -55.88 4.82 33.03
CA THR A 6 -54.95 3.82 32.44
C THR A 6 -54.77 3.92 30.92
N THR A 7 -55.43 4.88 30.26
CA THR A 7 -55.41 4.96 28.78
C THR A 7 -54.48 6.06 28.23
N ILE A 8 -53.94 6.97 29.06
CA ILE A 8 -53.16 8.13 28.57
C ILE A 8 -51.63 7.97 28.72
N LEU A 9 -51.13 6.97 29.45
CA LEU A 9 -49.68 6.76 29.67
C LEU A 9 -49.19 5.36 29.29
N ARG A 10 -49.68 4.79 28.17
CA ARG A 10 -48.85 3.83 27.46
C ARG A 10 -47.86 4.64 26.62
N PRO A 11 -46.54 4.39 26.68
CA PRO A 11 -45.64 4.88 25.66
C PRO A 11 -46.23 4.39 24.34
N GLN A 12 -46.70 5.32 23.51
CA GLN A 12 -47.04 4.93 22.15
C GLN A 12 -45.75 4.36 21.57
N ARG A 13 -45.79 3.12 21.05
CA ARG A 13 -44.78 2.69 20.09
C ARG A 13 -44.72 3.83 19.09
N PHE A 14 -43.61 4.57 19.07
CA PHE A 14 -43.42 5.63 18.09
C PHE A 14 -43.67 4.96 16.75
N GLY A 15 -44.83 5.25 16.14
CA GLY A 15 -45.02 4.89 14.75
C GLY A 15 -43.89 5.56 13.99
N ASN A 16 -43.27 4.82 13.06
CA ASN A 16 -42.16 5.21 12.18
C ASN A 16 -42.45 6.47 11.34
N ARG A 17 -42.87 7.58 11.97
CA ARG A 17 -42.89 8.91 11.37
C ARG A 17 -41.55 9.52 11.68
N TYR A 18 -40.57 9.08 10.89
CA TYR A 18 -39.30 9.76 10.77
C TYR A 18 -39.56 11.25 10.49
N PRO A 19 -38.90 12.18 11.22
CA PRO A 19 -39.01 13.60 10.92
C PRO A 19 -38.59 13.82 9.46
N LYS A 20 -39.41 14.57 8.71
CA LYS A 20 -39.18 14.88 7.29
C LYS A 20 -37.91 15.73 7.01
N GLY A 21 -37.08 15.99 8.01
CA GLY A 21 -35.71 16.48 7.83
C GLY A 21 -34.77 15.28 7.87
N GLY A 22 -34.28 14.84 6.70
CA GLY A 22 -33.49 13.63 6.54
C GLY A 22 -32.25 13.61 7.43
N LEU A 23 -32.26 12.76 8.46
CA LEU A 23 -31.05 12.34 9.15
C LEU A 23 -30.12 11.67 8.12
N ARG A 24 -28.89 12.18 8.00
CA ARG A 24 -27.89 11.55 7.14
C ARG A 24 -27.29 10.34 7.87
N MET A 25 -26.83 9.35 7.10
CA MET A 25 -26.12 8.19 7.64
C MET A 25 -24.94 8.60 8.54
N ALA A 26 -24.18 9.62 8.11
CA ALA A 26 -23.08 10.18 8.89
C ALA A 26 -23.52 10.69 10.27
N ASP A 27 -24.66 11.36 10.37
CA ASP A 27 -25.18 11.86 11.65
C ASP A 27 -25.53 10.71 12.60
N LEU A 28 -26.12 9.62 12.06
CA LEU A 28 -26.43 8.41 12.82
C LEU A 28 -25.15 7.72 13.32
N LEU A 29 -24.12 7.64 12.49
CA LEU A 29 -22.83 7.02 12.85
C LEU A 29 -22.06 7.83 13.89
N VAL A 30 -22.05 9.16 13.76
CA VAL A 30 -21.44 10.06 14.77
C VAL A 30 -22.18 9.94 16.09
N GLU A 31 -23.52 9.95 16.07
CA GLU A 31 -24.31 9.78 17.29
C GLU A 31 -24.08 8.40 17.91
N LEU A 32 -24.08 7.33 17.11
CA LEU A 32 -23.80 5.96 17.58
C LEU A 32 -22.42 5.86 18.23
N SER A 33 -21.38 6.41 17.58
CA SER A 33 -20.01 6.41 18.10
C SER A 33 -19.91 7.16 19.41
N SER A 34 -20.54 8.34 19.52
CA SER A 34 -20.58 9.11 20.76
C SER A 34 -21.28 8.36 21.91
N ARG A 35 -22.31 7.58 21.60
CA ARG A 35 -23.08 6.80 22.58
C ARG A 35 -22.35 5.55 23.03
N LEU A 36 -21.60 4.90 22.14
CA LEU A 36 -20.71 3.78 22.48
C LEU A 36 -19.52 4.26 23.33
N ALA A 37 -18.96 5.44 23.03
CA ALA A 37 -17.94 6.06 23.88
C ALA A 37 -18.49 6.40 25.29
N LEU A 38 -19.74 6.87 25.36
CA LEU A 38 -20.43 7.08 26.64
C LEU A 38 -20.67 5.76 27.39
N ASP A 39 -21.04 4.68 26.70
CA ASP A 39 -21.24 3.35 27.29
C ASP A 39 -19.97 2.82 27.99
N ALA A 40 -18.80 3.07 27.40
CA ALA A 40 -17.50 2.73 27.98
C ALA A 40 -17.21 3.45 29.31
N VAL A 41 -17.82 4.61 29.54
CA VAL A 41 -17.72 5.40 30.79
C VAL A 41 -18.82 5.02 31.80
N LEU A 42 -19.92 4.43 31.35
CA LEU A 42 -20.99 3.93 32.20
C LEU A 42 -20.59 2.55 32.76
N ASP A 43 -21.14 1.47 32.22
CA ASP A 43 -20.97 0.10 32.71
C ASP A 43 -20.67 -0.91 31.60
N LYS A 44 -20.46 -0.44 30.36
CA LYS A 44 -20.30 -1.28 29.16
C LYS A 44 -21.51 -2.19 28.87
N SER A 45 -22.69 -1.83 29.36
CA SER A 45 -23.88 -2.67 29.18
C SER A 45 -24.36 -2.71 27.71
N ALA A 46 -24.11 -1.65 26.91
CA ALA A 46 -24.42 -1.70 25.48
C ALA A 46 -23.50 -2.68 24.75
N GLU A 47 -22.19 -2.62 25.01
CA GLU A 47 -21.21 -3.55 24.44
C GLU A 47 -21.63 -5.01 24.69
N GLN A 48 -21.94 -5.36 25.94
CA GLN A 48 -22.35 -6.71 26.32
C GLN A 48 -23.65 -7.15 25.63
N LYS A 49 -24.62 -6.24 25.50
CA LYS A 49 -25.90 -6.52 24.83
C LYS A 49 -25.76 -6.67 23.32
N ILE A 50 -24.88 -5.88 22.69
CA ILE A 50 -24.53 -6.05 21.28
C ILE A 50 -23.90 -7.43 21.06
N GLN A 51 -22.96 -7.83 21.92
CA GLN A 51 -22.34 -9.16 21.86
C GLN A 51 -23.38 -10.28 22.03
N ALA A 52 -24.32 -10.14 22.98
CA ALA A 52 -25.39 -11.11 23.20
C ALA A 52 -26.33 -11.24 21.98
N GLY A 53 -26.74 -10.11 21.37
CA GLY A 53 -27.60 -10.12 20.18
C GLY A 53 -26.91 -10.74 18.96
N ILE A 54 -25.62 -10.44 18.74
CA ILE A 54 -24.82 -11.10 17.69
C ILE A 54 -24.73 -12.61 17.94
N LYS A 55 -24.46 -13.02 19.19
CA LYS A 55 -24.39 -14.44 19.56
C LYS A 55 -25.71 -15.16 19.27
N ALA A 56 -26.85 -14.57 19.61
CA ALA A 56 -28.17 -15.16 19.33
C ALA A 56 -28.39 -15.40 17.83
N ALA A 57 -28.03 -14.42 16.98
CA ALA A 57 -28.13 -14.56 15.53
C ALA A 57 -27.22 -15.68 14.98
N LEU A 58 -26.02 -15.82 15.53
CA LEU A 58 -25.09 -16.89 15.18
C LEU A 58 -25.57 -18.26 15.67
N ASP A 59 -26.21 -18.34 16.83
CA ASP A 59 -26.80 -19.58 17.35
C ASP A 59 -27.97 -20.06 16.44
N ASP A 60 -28.80 -19.13 15.94
CA ASP A 60 -29.85 -19.42 14.96
C ASP A 60 -29.25 -19.96 13.64
N LEU A 61 -28.16 -19.34 13.18
CA LEU A 61 -27.46 -19.80 11.98
C LEU A 61 -26.79 -21.17 12.19
N LYS A 62 -26.15 -21.39 13.33
CA LYS A 62 -25.53 -22.67 13.71
C LYS A 62 -26.56 -23.79 13.60
N GLN A 63 -27.74 -23.62 14.18
CA GLN A 63 -28.83 -24.61 14.09
C GLN A 63 -29.23 -24.91 12.63
N THR A 64 -29.23 -23.88 11.78
CA THR A 64 -29.54 -24.03 10.34
C THR A 64 -28.45 -24.83 9.62
N LEU A 65 -27.18 -24.63 9.98
CA LEU A 65 -26.05 -25.29 9.33
C LEU A 65 -25.80 -26.72 9.83
N GLU A 66 -26.10 -27.05 11.08
CA GLU A 66 -25.88 -28.39 11.65
C GLU A 66 -26.49 -29.52 10.80
N GLN A 67 -27.65 -29.29 10.18
CA GLN A 67 -28.30 -30.27 9.30
C GLN A 67 -27.55 -30.47 7.96
N ARG A 68 -26.83 -29.44 7.51
CA ARG A 68 -26.16 -29.34 6.22
C ARG A 68 -24.67 -29.70 6.29
N GLN A 69 -24.06 -29.51 7.45
CA GLN A 69 -22.64 -29.73 7.73
C GLN A 69 -22.14 -31.12 7.29
N ARG A 70 -22.93 -32.19 7.46
CA ARG A 70 -22.48 -33.55 7.10
C ARG A 70 -22.22 -33.75 5.61
N THR A 71 -22.96 -33.05 4.75
CA THR A 71 -22.76 -33.15 3.29
C THR A 71 -21.57 -32.31 2.86
N ALA A 72 -21.49 -31.07 3.35
CA ALA A 72 -20.35 -30.18 3.08
C ALA A 72 -19.04 -30.80 3.57
N ALA A 73 -19.02 -31.34 4.80
CA ALA A 73 -17.84 -31.96 5.38
C ALA A 73 -17.25 -33.09 4.54
N ARG A 74 -18.09 -33.95 3.94
CA ARG A 74 -17.62 -35.02 3.06
C ARG A 74 -16.91 -34.45 1.84
N LYS A 75 -17.52 -33.47 1.17
CA LYS A 75 -16.92 -32.81 0.00
C LYS A 75 -15.64 -32.04 0.34
N VAL A 76 -15.59 -31.40 1.50
CA VAL A 76 -14.36 -30.70 1.95
C VAL A 76 -13.25 -31.71 2.29
N ASN A 77 -13.59 -32.83 2.91
CA ASN A 77 -12.63 -33.90 3.13
C ASN A 77 -12.11 -34.46 1.79
N ASP A 78 -12.98 -34.64 0.80
CA ASP A 78 -12.59 -35.03 -0.57
C ASP A 78 -11.72 -33.97 -1.25
N PHE A 79 -12.03 -32.68 -1.04
CA PHE A 79 -11.26 -31.55 -1.57
C PHE A 79 -9.82 -31.55 -1.03
N PHE A 80 -9.64 -31.78 0.28
CA PHE A 80 -8.32 -31.82 0.91
C PHE A 80 -7.65 -33.21 0.86
N LYS A 81 -8.35 -34.25 0.41
CA LYS A 81 -7.84 -35.62 0.36
C LYS A 81 -6.47 -35.74 -0.34
N PRO A 82 -6.20 -35.08 -1.48
CA PRO A 82 -4.89 -35.16 -2.11
C PRO A 82 -3.76 -34.64 -1.20
N LEU A 83 -4.00 -33.56 -0.45
CA LEU A 83 -3.04 -33.00 0.51
C LEU A 83 -2.84 -33.92 1.73
N LEU A 84 -3.91 -34.58 2.18
CA LEU A 84 -3.84 -35.54 3.28
C LEU A 84 -3.11 -36.83 2.88
N ASP A 85 -3.43 -37.38 1.72
CA ASP A 85 -2.77 -38.56 1.16
C ASP A 85 -1.27 -38.28 0.90
N ALA A 86 -0.97 -37.06 0.43
CA ALA A 86 0.37 -36.52 0.29
C ALA A 86 1.15 -36.49 1.60
N ALA A 87 0.56 -35.90 2.65
CA ALA A 87 1.17 -35.85 3.97
C ALA A 87 1.44 -37.26 4.51
N LYS A 88 0.45 -38.16 4.42
CA LYS A 88 0.58 -39.57 4.83
C LYS A 88 1.69 -40.30 4.08
N ALA A 89 1.83 -40.06 2.77
CA ALA A 89 2.92 -40.64 1.97
C ALA A 89 4.30 -40.12 2.43
N GLY A 90 4.44 -38.83 2.74
CA GLY A 90 5.66 -38.27 3.31
C GLY A 90 6.01 -38.84 4.69
N VAL A 91 5.00 -39.05 5.54
CA VAL A 91 5.15 -39.68 6.87
C VAL A 91 5.70 -41.11 6.76
N SER A 92 5.17 -41.91 5.83
CA SER A 92 5.58 -43.31 5.65
C SER A 92 7.08 -43.47 5.27
N VAL A 93 7.71 -42.42 4.74
CA VAL A 93 9.15 -42.38 4.46
C VAL A 93 9.97 -42.11 5.73
N GLY A 94 9.40 -41.34 6.68
CA GLY A 94 10.04 -40.97 7.95
C GLY A 94 9.87 -41.99 9.09
N GLU A 95 8.81 -42.79 9.09
CA GLU A 95 8.51 -43.78 10.16
C GLU A 95 9.60 -44.85 10.36
N ASN A 96 10.47 -45.06 9.39
CA ASN A 96 11.60 -45.99 9.53
C ASN A 96 12.85 -45.37 10.16
N SER A 97 12.82 -44.10 10.59
CA SER A 97 13.88 -43.53 11.39
C SER A 97 13.32 -42.60 12.47
N ASP A 98 13.48 -43.00 13.74
CA ASP A 98 13.31 -42.14 14.92
C ASP A 98 14.41 -41.05 15.01
N SER A 99 14.90 -40.57 13.86
CA SER A 99 16.04 -39.68 13.73
C SER A 99 15.64 -38.39 13.06
N ALA A 100 16.27 -37.28 13.46
CA ALA A 100 16.13 -35.98 12.82
C ALA A 100 16.29 -36.04 11.28
N ALA A 101 17.09 -36.98 10.75
CA ALA A 101 17.29 -37.18 9.33
C ALA A 101 16.04 -37.70 8.58
N GLY A 102 15.24 -38.60 9.18
CA GLY A 102 13.99 -39.07 8.56
C GLY A 102 12.89 -38.02 8.57
N VAL A 103 12.89 -37.18 9.59
CA VAL A 103 11.99 -36.02 9.70
C VAL A 103 12.31 -34.99 8.62
N VAL A 104 13.59 -34.65 8.47
CA VAL A 104 14.07 -33.78 7.40
C VAL A 104 13.72 -34.35 6.02
N THR A 105 13.80 -35.67 5.84
CA THR A 105 13.40 -36.35 4.59
C THR A 105 11.89 -36.28 4.35
N ALA A 106 11.06 -36.48 5.38
CA ALA A 106 9.60 -36.36 5.27
C ALA A 106 9.17 -34.92 4.95
N VAL A 107 9.83 -33.94 5.55
CA VAL A 107 9.62 -32.50 5.29
C VAL A 107 10.08 -32.13 3.89
N ALA A 108 11.25 -32.61 3.45
CA ALA A 108 11.72 -32.41 2.08
C ALA A 108 10.76 -33.04 1.06
N ALA A 109 10.21 -34.22 1.33
CA ALA A 109 9.20 -34.86 0.49
C ALA A 109 7.90 -34.05 0.42
N LEU A 110 7.44 -33.51 1.55
CA LEU A 110 6.24 -32.68 1.62
C LEU A 110 6.44 -31.31 0.96
N LEU A 111 7.58 -30.66 1.17
CA LEU A 111 7.97 -29.41 0.50
C LEU A 111 8.12 -29.64 -1.01
N ASN A 112 8.73 -30.73 -1.45
CA ASN A 112 8.82 -31.08 -2.86
C ASN A 112 7.45 -31.35 -3.47
N MET A 113 6.51 -31.91 -2.72
CA MET A 113 5.15 -32.15 -3.21
C MET A 113 4.32 -30.86 -3.27
N LEU A 114 4.42 -30.00 -2.26
CA LEU A 114 3.87 -28.64 -2.31
C LEU A 114 4.49 -27.87 -3.47
N CYS A 115 5.80 -28.01 -3.69
CA CYS A 115 6.51 -27.42 -4.82
C CYS A 115 5.90 -27.93 -6.15
N GLN A 116 5.69 -29.23 -6.32
CA GLN A 116 5.06 -29.81 -7.52
C GLN A 116 3.60 -29.37 -7.70
N THR A 117 2.83 -29.29 -6.61
CA THR A 117 1.43 -28.83 -6.66
C THR A 117 1.37 -27.36 -7.05
N LEU A 118 2.24 -26.53 -6.50
CA LEU A 118 2.35 -25.11 -6.84
C LEU A 118 2.88 -24.91 -8.28
N GLN A 119 3.87 -25.68 -8.73
CA GLN A 119 4.39 -25.61 -10.11
C GLN A 119 3.33 -25.94 -11.16
N ASN A 120 2.41 -26.84 -10.82
CA ASN A 120 1.33 -27.24 -11.71
C ASN A 120 0.07 -26.40 -11.53
N ALA A 121 0.00 -25.53 -10.52
CA ALA A 121 -1.17 -24.69 -10.29
C ALA A 121 -1.18 -23.52 -11.26
N THR A 122 -2.07 -23.58 -12.25
CA THR A 122 -2.36 -22.43 -13.11
C THR A 122 -3.38 -21.50 -12.46
N ALA A 123 -3.51 -20.28 -12.98
CA ALA A 123 -4.60 -19.38 -12.58
C ALA A 123 -5.97 -20.04 -12.78
N GLU A 124 -6.11 -20.84 -13.85
CA GLU A 124 -7.31 -21.61 -14.18
C GLU A 124 -7.59 -22.74 -13.17
N ASP A 125 -6.56 -23.46 -12.72
CA ASP A 125 -6.73 -24.52 -11.70
C ASP A 125 -7.17 -23.94 -10.36
N LEU A 126 -6.59 -22.80 -9.97
CA LEU A 126 -6.96 -22.11 -8.74
C LEU A 126 -8.39 -21.55 -8.83
N ALA A 127 -8.79 -21.04 -9.99
CA ALA A 127 -10.15 -20.61 -10.28
C ALA A 127 -11.15 -21.77 -10.18
N ALA A 128 -10.83 -22.94 -10.75
CA ALA A 128 -11.66 -24.14 -10.66
C ALA A 128 -11.80 -24.63 -9.22
N LYS A 129 -10.74 -24.57 -8.43
CA LYS A 129 -10.78 -24.94 -7.00
C LYS A 129 -11.55 -23.94 -6.15
N MET A 130 -11.42 -22.64 -6.44
CA MET A 130 -12.26 -21.60 -5.82
C MET A 130 -13.73 -21.83 -6.16
N ASN A 131 -14.03 -22.20 -7.41
CA ASN A 131 -15.38 -22.53 -7.84
C ASN A 131 -15.97 -23.71 -7.06
N GLU A 132 -15.18 -24.78 -6.85
CA GLU A 132 -15.59 -25.94 -6.05
C GLU A 132 -15.87 -25.56 -4.58
N LEU A 133 -15.03 -24.70 -3.99
CA LEU A 133 -15.24 -24.19 -2.63
C LEU A 133 -16.49 -23.31 -2.53
N CYS A 134 -16.70 -22.39 -3.48
CA CYS A 134 -17.92 -21.58 -3.54
C CYS A 134 -19.16 -22.46 -3.65
N ASP A 135 -19.11 -23.55 -4.41
CA ASP A 135 -20.22 -24.51 -4.52
C ASP A 135 -20.57 -25.15 -3.18
N ILE A 136 -19.55 -25.60 -2.44
CA ILE A 136 -19.71 -26.19 -1.11
C ILE A 136 -20.36 -25.17 -0.16
N VAL A 137 -19.92 -23.91 -0.19
CA VAL A 137 -20.45 -22.83 0.65
C VAL A 137 -21.90 -22.48 0.26
N GLU A 138 -22.16 -22.26 -1.01
CA GLU A 138 -23.47 -21.80 -1.52
C GLU A 138 -24.54 -22.89 -1.48
N ASN A 139 -24.20 -24.11 -1.91
CA ASN A 139 -25.19 -25.17 -2.16
C ASN A 139 -25.23 -26.20 -1.04
N ASP A 140 -24.08 -26.64 -0.51
CA ASP A 140 -24.05 -27.68 0.52
C ASP A 140 -24.26 -27.12 1.92
N LEU A 141 -23.58 -26.02 2.26
CA LEU A 141 -23.83 -25.26 3.50
C LEU A 141 -25.08 -24.37 3.35
N GLY A 142 -25.39 -23.95 2.13
CA GLY A 142 -26.55 -23.13 1.83
C GLY A 142 -26.38 -21.67 2.25
N LEU A 143 -25.14 -21.18 2.28
CA LEU A 143 -24.77 -19.80 2.57
C LEU A 143 -24.83 -18.96 1.28
N ASN A 144 -26.06 -18.76 0.78
CA ASN A 144 -26.35 -17.93 -0.39
C ASN A 144 -26.82 -16.52 0.00
N GLU A 145 -26.94 -15.62 -0.98
CA GLU A 145 -27.36 -14.21 -0.81
C GLU A 145 -28.59 -14.03 0.11
N SER A 146 -29.61 -14.86 -0.06
CA SER A 146 -30.83 -14.83 0.78
C SER A 146 -30.50 -15.13 2.24
N THR A 147 -29.66 -16.14 2.48
CA THR A 147 -29.18 -16.50 3.82
C THR A 147 -28.35 -15.38 4.43
N LEU A 148 -27.46 -14.75 3.64
CA LEU A 148 -26.65 -13.59 4.07
C LEU A 148 -27.52 -12.41 4.49
N THR A 149 -28.49 -12.06 3.63
CA THR A 149 -29.41 -10.94 3.85
C THR A 149 -30.28 -11.17 5.06
N ASN A 150 -30.77 -12.41 5.26
CA ASN A 150 -31.54 -12.79 6.43
C ASN A 150 -30.70 -12.77 7.70
N LEU A 151 -29.46 -13.25 7.66
CA LEU A 151 -28.55 -13.22 8.80
C LEU A 151 -28.25 -11.79 9.23
N LEU A 152 -27.92 -10.90 8.30
CA LEU A 152 -27.67 -9.49 8.60
C LEU A 152 -28.92 -8.84 9.23
N ARG A 153 -30.10 -9.13 8.66
CA ARG A 153 -31.38 -8.64 9.18
C ARG A 153 -31.64 -9.12 10.61
N GLN A 154 -31.49 -10.42 10.86
CA GLN A 154 -31.68 -11.06 12.16
C GLN A 154 -30.66 -10.58 13.19
N THR A 155 -29.40 -10.43 12.80
CA THR A 155 -28.33 -9.91 13.67
C THR A 155 -28.70 -8.52 14.18
N ILE A 156 -29.12 -7.63 13.27
CA ILE A 156 -29.56 -6.29 13.65
C ILE A 156 -30.80 -6.36 14.55
N ASP A 157 -31.76 -7.23 14.25
CA ASP A 157 -32.98 -7.39 15.06
C ASP A 157 -32.67 -7.87 16.49
N HIS A 158 -31.85 -8.90 16.65
CA HIS A 158 -31.43 -9.43 17.95
C HIS A 158 -30.65 -8.39 18.77
N VAL A 159 -29.72 -7.66 18.14
CA VAL A 159 -28.98 -6.57 18.81
C VAL A 159 -29.93 -5.46 19.28
N VAL A 160 -30.89 -5.06 18.45
CA VAL A 160 -31.87 -4.03 18.82
C VAL A 160 -32.78 -4.53 19.95
N GLU A 161 -33.21 -5.79 19.90
CA GLU A 161 -34.03 -6.41 20.95
C GLU A 161 -33.29 -6.38 22.29
N GLU A 162 -32.05 -6.87 22.35
CA GLU A 162 -31.23 -6.88 23.56
C GLU A 162 -30.99 -5.47 24.12
N LEU A 163 -30.65 -4.51 23.26
CA LEU A 163 -30.40 -3.13 23.63
C LEU A 163 -31.64 -2.41 24.16
N THR A 164 -32.83 -2.73 23.64
CA THR A 164 -34.07 -2.04 24.01
C THR A 164 -34.84 -2.73 25.14
N ALA A 165 -34.58 -4.02 25.41
CA ALA A 165 -35.34 -4.84 26.35
C ALA A 165 -35.45 -4.22 27.76
N GLY A 166 -34.34 -3.74 28.34
CA GLY A 166 -34.32 -3.18 29.70
C GLY A 166 -35.22 -1.96 29.84
N TYR A 167 -35.10 -1.01 28.92
CA TYR A 167 -35.89 0.22 28.93
C TYR A 167 -37.38 -0.06 28.68
N LEU A 168 -37.68 -0.97 27.74
CA LEU A 168 -39.05 -1.40 27.46
C LEU A 168 -39.69 -2.16 28.63
N ALA A 169 -38.89 -2.84 29.45
CA ALA A 169 -39.32 -3.47 30.71
C ALA A 169 -39.50 -2.46 31.86
N GLY A 170 -39.19 -1.17 31.64
CA GLY A 170 -39.35 -0.09 32.61
C GLY A 170 -38.10 0.25 33.41
N ASP A 171 -36.92 -0.26 33.04
CA ASP A 171 -35.65 0.18 33.63
C ASP A 171 -35.29 1.59 33.13
N ASP A 172 -35.36 2.56 34.04
CA ASP A 172 -35.11 3.98 33.76
C ASP A 172 -33.67 4.42 34.08
N SER A 173 -32.76 3.47 34.31
CA SER A 173 -31.34 3.72 34.57
C SER A 173 -30.65 4.46 33.41
N PRO A 174 -29.58 5.26 33.68
CA PRO A 174 -28.83 5.94 32.62
C PRO A 174 -28.27 4.96 31.56
N ALA A 175 -27.82 3.78 31.98
CA ALA A 175 -27.34 2.72 31.11
C ALA A 175 -28.45 2.17 30.20
N SER A 176 -29.61 1.81 30.76
CA SER A 176 -30.78 1.34 30.00
C SER A 176 -31.29 2.38 28.98
N LYS A 177 -31.32 3.66 29.36
CA LYS A 177 -31.63 4.77 28.44
C LYS A 177 -30.60 4.89 27.31
N ASN A 178 -29.31 4.78 27.61
CA ASN A 178 -28.25 4.83 26.60
C ASN A 178 -28.39 3.64 25.62
N ASN A 179 -28.60 2.43 26.15
CA ASN A 179 -28.82 1.22 25.37
C ASN A 179 -30.03 1.35 24.43
N PHE A 180 -31.15 1.88 24.93
CA PHE A 180 -32.33 2.14 24.12
C PHE A 180 -32.04 3.12 22.97
N ILE A 181 -31.29 4.20 23.23
CA ILE A 181 -30.90 5.15 22.19
C ILE A 181 -30.02 4.47 21.13
N ILE A 182 -28.98 3.73 21.56
CA ILE A 182 -28.10 2.96 20.67
C ILE A 182 -28.93 1.99 19.81
N GLY A 183 -29.81 1.18 20.43
CA GLY A 183 -30.70 0.25 19.73
C GLY A 183 -31.61 0.95 18.72
N SER A 184 -32.19 2.11 19.08
CA SER A 184 -33.01 2.89 18.14
C SER A 184 -32.23 3.40 16.94
N ARG A 185 -30.95 3.74 17.11
CA ARG A 185 -30.06 4.21 16.03
C ARG A 185 -29.61 3.06 15.14
N ILE A 186 -29.24 1.92 15.72
CA ILE A 186 -28.97 0.70 14.96
C ILE A 186 -30.20 0.27 14.13
N SER A 187 -31.41 0.38 14.70
CA SER A 187 -32.65 0.11 13.98
C SER A 187 -32.89 1.08 12.82
N ALA A 188 -32.54 2.36 12.97
CA ALA A 188 -32.60 3.33 11.88
C ALA A 188 -31.54 3.03 10.79
N LEU A 189 -30.31 2.67 11.19
CA LEU A 189 -29.24 2.24 10.28
C LEU A 189 -29.68 1.02 9.44
N LYS A 190 -30.43 0.08 10.04
CA LYS A 190 -31.02 -1.07 9.34
C LYS A 190 -31.77 -0.66 8.08
N PHE A 191 -32.57 0.41 8.14
CA PHE A 191 -33.36 0.87 7.01
C PHE A 191 -32.47 1.31 5.85
N PHE A 192 -31.45 2.13 6.13
CA PHE A 192 -30.50 2.57 5.11
C PHE A 192 -29.70 1.41 4.53
N VAL A 193 -29.21 0.50 5.38
CA VAL A 193 -28.47 -0.69 4.96
C VAL A 193 -29.31 -1.58 4.05
N LEU A 194 -30.56 -1.89 4.43
CA LEU A 194 -31.46 -2.71 3.62
C LEU A 194 -31.89 -2.03 2.32
N GLN A 195 -32.11 -0.71 2.35
CA GLN A 195 -32.44 0.06 1.15
C GLN A 195 -31.28 0.08 0.15
N GLU A 196 -30.04 0.26 0.61
CA GLU A 196 -28.85 0.19 -0.25
C GLU A 196 -28.61 -1.23 -0.77
N LEU A 197 -28.82 -2.25 0.06
CA LEU A 197 -28.76 -3.66 -0.35
C LEU A 197 -29.72 -3.97 -1.51
N GLU A 198 -30.95 -3.47 -1.45
CA GLU A 198 -31.93 -3.59 -2.54
C GLU A 198 -31.49 -2.87 -3.82
N GLN A 199 -30.75 -1.76 -3.71
CA GLN A 199 -30.25 -1.00 -4.86
C GLN A 199 -29.00 -1.60 -5.48
N ILE A 200 -28.19 -2.33 -4.69
CA ILE A 200 -26.89 -2.84 -5.13
C ILE A 200 -27.03 -4.06 -6.05
N ASN A 201 -28.22 -4.66 -6.18
CA ASN A 201 -28.43 -5.93 -6.87
C ASN A 201 -27.27 -6.89 -6.58
N LEU A 202 -27.20 -7.35 -5.33
CA LEU A 202 -26.20 -8.32 -4.86
C LEU A 202 -26.39 -9.70 -5.48
N GLU A 203 -26.80 -9.81 -6.74
CA GLU A 203 -26.64 -11.04 -7.50
C GLU A 203 -25.15 -11.37 -7.44
N PHE A 204 -24.82 -12.30 -6.54
CA PHE A 204 -23.47 -12.76 -6.32
C PHE A 204 -23.11 -13.51 -7.58
N ASP A 205 -22.57 -12.79 -8.56
CA ASP A 205 -22.10 -13.35 -9.80
C ASP A 205 -20.79 -14.06 -9.50
N ARG A 206 -20.92 -15.29 -8.98
CA ARG A 206 -19.84 -16.21 -8.71
C ARG A 206 -18.91 -16.34 -9.92
N GLN A 207 -19.46 -16.33 -11.13
CA GLN A 207 -18.67 -16.46 -12.35
C GLN A 207 -17.84 -15.19 -12.59
N GLN A 208 -18.41 -14.01 -12.37
CA GLN A 208 -17.67 -12.75 -12.46
C GLN A 208 -16.60 -12.66 -11.36
N LEU A 209 -16.90 -13.01 -10.11
CA LEU A 209 -15.92 -13.02 -9.01
C LEU A 209 -14.73 -13.92 -9.32
N ILE A 210 -14.98 -15.14 -9.82
CA ILE A 210 -13.92 -16.08 -10.22
C ILE A 210 -13.14 -15.51 -11.39
N THR A 211 -13.80 -14.89 -12.38
CA THR A 211 -13.15 -14.27 -13.53
C THR A 211 -12.22 -13.14 -13.07
N ASP A 212 -12.73 -12.23 -12.24
CA ASP A 212 -11.98 -11.10 -11.68
C ASP A 212 -10.77 -11.55 -10.86
N PHE A 213 -10.95 -12.57 -10.02
CA PHE A 213 -9.88 -13.17 -9.23
C PHE A 213 -8.80 -13.79 -10.14
N THR A 214 -9.22 -14.51 -11.18
CA THR A 214 -8.32 -15.14 -12.16
C THR A 214 -7.55 -14.08 -12.95
N GLU A 215 -8.22 -13.01 -13.38
CA GLU A 215 -7.61 -11.89 -14.08
C GLU A 215 -6.58 -11.17 -13.22
N GLU A 216 -6.82 -10.99 -11.92
CA GLU A 216 -5.81 -10.41 -11.01
C GLU A 216 -4.59 -11.27 -10.82
N ILE A 217 -4.80 -12.57 -10.64
CA ILE A 217 -3.71 -13.54 -10.59
C ILE A 217 -2.86 -13.41 -11.87
N LYS A 218 -3.49 -13.30 -13.03
CA LYS A 218 -2.80 -13.11 -14.30
C LYS A 218 -2.08 -11.76 -14.38
N LYS A 219 -2.77 -10.65 -14.08
CA LYS A 219 -2.24 -9.27 -14.13
C LYS A 219 -1.04 -9.09 -13.21
N ARG A 220 -1.08 -9.67 -12.00
CA ARG A 220 0.03 -9.62 -11.03
C ARG A 220 1.21 -10.53 -11.38
N ASN A 221 1.18 -11.16 -12.56
CA ASN A 221 2.20 -12.09 -13.01
C ASN A 221 2.44 -13.17 -11.95
N TRP A 222 1.35 -13.76 -11.45
CA TRP A 222 1.39 -14.75 -10.38
C TRP A 222 2.21 -15.96 -10.75
N ASN A 223 2.30 -16.31 -12.04
CA ASN A 223 3.11 -17.44 -12.50
C ASN A 223 4.58 -17.30 -12.07
N PRO A 224 5.28 -16.18 -12.31
CA PRO A 224 6.59 -15.91 -11.71
C PRO A 224 6.63 -15.89 -10.19
N ILE A 225 5.58 -15.42 -9.51
CA ILE A 225 5.54 -15.44 -8.03
C ILE A 225 5.44 -16.88 -7.52
N VAL A 226 4.55 -17.69 -8.08
CA VAL A 226 4.41 -19.13 -7.80
C VAL A 226 5.67 -19.88 -8.19
N GLN A 227 6.29 -19.55 -9.32
CA GLN A 227 7.59 -20.09 -9.72
C GLN A 227 8.67 -19.71 -8.71
N LYS A 228 8.70 -18.47 -8.22
CA LYS A 228 9.67 -18.03 -7.21
C LYS A 228 9.41 -18.70 -5.86
N ILE A 229 8.15 -18.79 -5.42
CA ILE A 229 7.73 -19.54 -4.22
C ILE A 229 8.09 -21.02 -4.38
N SER A 230 7.85 -21.59 -5.55
CA SER A 230 8.23 -22.96 -5.89
C SER A 230 9.75 -23.14 -5.87
N GLU A 231 10.52 -22.29 -6.53
CA GLU A 231 11.99 -22.30 -6.53
C GLU A 231 12.51 -22.19 -5.10
N ILE A 232 11.94 -21.31 -4.28
CA ILE A 232 12.25 -21.18 -2.86
C ILE A 232 11.90 -22.47 -2.12
N THR A 233 10.72 -23.03 -2.31
CA THR A 233 10.25 -24.27 -1.66
C THR A 233 11.13 -25.46 -2.04
N CYS A 234 11.51 -25.56 -3.31
CA CYS A 234 12.38 -26.59 -3.86
C CYS A 234 13.86 -26.37 -3.42
N ASN A 235 14.33 -25.12 -3.34
CA ASN A 235 15.64 -24.78 -2.77
C ASN A 235 15.70 -25.06 -1.27
N LEU A 236 14.59 -24.85 -0.55
CA LEU A 236 14.47 -25.19 0.86
C LEU A 236 14.44 -26.70 1.04
N GLY A 237 13.73 -27.44 0.19
CA GLY A 237 13.82 -28.91 0.14
C GLY A 237 15.26 -29.39 -0.07
N THR A 238 15.98 -28.79 -1.03
CA THR A 238 17.40 -29.10 -1.32
C THR A 238 18.33 -28.68 -0.18
N ALA A 239 18.08 -27.54 0.47
CA ALA A 239 18.84 -27.08 1.63
C ALA A 239 18.60 -27.99 2.83
N MET A 240 17.36 -28.47 3.00
CA MET A 240 17.00 -29.46 4.00
C MET A 240 17.68 -30.80 3.73
N ASP A 241 17.83 -31.23 2.47
CA ASP A 241 18.66 -32.39 2.11
C ASP A 241 20.14 -32.17 2.55
N GLY A 242 20.65 -30.94 2.40
CA GLY A 242 21.98 -30.55 2.90
C GLY A 242 22.09 -30.50 4.43
N VAL A 243 21.03 -30.08 5.12
CA VAL A 243 20.94 -30.12 6.60
C VAL A 243 20.84 -31.56 7.10
N SER A 244 20.12 -32.44 6.39
CA SER A 244 20.12 -33.90 6.63
C SER A 244 21.53 -34.48 6.52
N ALA A 245 22.29 -34.04 5.51
CA ALA A 245 23.69 -34.43 5.34
C ALA A 245 24.58 -33.93 6.49
N LEU A 246 24.32 -32.74 7.04
CA LEU A 246 24.98 -32.19 8.23
C LEU A 246 24.66 -32.98 9.51
N PHE A 247 23.42 -33.43 9.69
CA PHE A 247 23.04 -34.31 10.81
C PHE A 247 23.61 -35.74 10.67
N SER A 248 23.93 -36.16 9.45
CA SER A 248 24.62 -37.44 9.19
C SER A 248 26.14 -37.35 9.30
N LEU A 249 26.69 -36.14 9.39
CA LEU A 249 28.09 -35.90 9.72
C LEU A 249 28.21 -35.89 11.24
N ASP A 250 28.88 -36.92 11.78
CA ASP A 250 29.31 -37.02 13.17
C ASP A 250 30.38 -35.92 13.43
N VAL A 251 29.97 -34.65 13.47
CA VAL A 251 30.88 -33.54 13.75
C VAL A 251 31.03 -33.44 15.26
N ASP A 252 32.13 -34.03 15.75
CA ASP A 252 32.60 -33.89 17.13
C ASP A 252 33.10 -32.44 17.35
N VAL A 253 32.16 -31.50 17.47
CA VAL A 253 32.47 -30.09 17.77
C VAL A 253 32.82 -29.98 19.25
N SER A 254 34.08 -30.27 19.57
CA SER A 254 34.67 -29.97 20.87
C SER A 254 34.85 -28.45 21.04
N VAL A 255 33.76 -27.76 21.44
CA VAL A 255 33.87 -26.40 21.98
C VAL A 255 34.54 -26.50 23.34
N SER A 256 35.85 -26.24 23.38
CA SER A 256 36.64 -26.16 24.61
C SER A 256 36.31 -24.87 25.40
N ALA A 257 35.11 -24.81 25.98
CA ALA A 257 34.83 -23.91 27.09
C ALA A 257 35.15 -24.66 28.39
N SER A 258 36.32 -24.39 28.97
CA SER A 258 36.73 -24.96 30.25
C SER A 258 35.85 -24.43 31.39
N VAL A 259 34.78 -25.16 31.72
CA VAL A 259 34.08 -25.02 33.00
C VAL A 259 34.21 -26.36 33.71
N SER A 260 35.01 -26.38 34.77
CA SER A 260 35.24 -27.55 35.61
C SER A 260 33.98 -27.88 36.41
N THR A 261 33.31 -28.98 36.09
CA THR A 261 32.33 -29.64 36.98
C THR A 261 32.90 -30.95 37.53
N PRO A 262 32.53 -31.39 38.75
CA PRO A 262 33.10 -32.56 39.40
C PRO A 262 32.40 -33.87 39.00
N LYS A 263 33.23 -34.86 38.64
CA LYS A 263 33.05 -36.33 38.66
C LYS A 263 31.61 -36.88 38.80
N GLU A 264 31.10 -37.37 37.67
CA GLU A 264 30.00 -38.32 37.58
C GLU A 264 30.35 -39.69 38.18
N ALA A 265 29.40 -40.26 38.92
CA ALA A 265 29.35 -41.66 39.27
C ALA A 265 28.59 -42.42 38.19
N ALA A 266 29.13 -43.57 37.79
CA ALA A 266 28.65 -44.42 36.71
C ALA A 266 27.19 -44.90 36.87
N LEU A 267 26.43 -44.88 35.77
CA LEU A 267 25.16 -45.60 35.62
C LEU A 267 25.25 -46.56 34.41
N PRO A 268 24.67 -47.78 34.50
CA PRO A 268 24.96 -48.87 33.60
C PRO A 268 24.04 -48.94 32.36
N ASN A 269 24.61 -49.47 31.29
CA ASN A 269 24.01 -49.87 30.01
C ASN A 269 22.56 -50.40 30.10
N PHE A 270 21.63 -49.78 29.36
CA PHE A 270 20.31 -50.35 29.07
C PHE A 270 20.26 -50.88 27.63
N ARG A 271 20.11 -52.21 27.51
CA ARG A 271 19.72 -52.90 26.28
C ARG A 271 18.19 -52.93 26.17
N SER A 272 17.74 -52.89 24.92
CA SER A 272 16.36 -52.92 24.44
C SER A 272 15.53 -54.13 24.91
N ARG A 273 14.26 -53.86 25.26
CA ARG A 273 13.14 -54.78 25.09
C ARG A 273 11.81 -54.03 25.03
N ALA A 274 11.01 -54.40 24.04
CA ALA A 274 9.64 -53.93 23.82
C ALA A 274 8.68 -54.37 24.95
N ALA A 275 7.61 -53.58 25.10
CA ALA A 275 6.38 -53.79 25.89
C ALA A 275 6.27 -53.09 27.27
N SER A 276 6.02 -51.78 27.25
CA SER A 276 4.88 -51.08 27.88
C SER A 276 4.96 -49.61 27.43
N ARG A 277 3.84 -48.99 27.05
CA ARG A 277 3.76 -47.53 26.81
C ARG A 277 3.85 -46.82 28.16
N ASP A 278 5.05 -46.80 28.76
CA ASP A 278 5.36 -45.94 29.89
C ASP A 278 5.90 -44.62 29.34
N VAL A 279 5.10 -43.56 29.44
CA VAL A 279 5.43 -42.17 29.09
C VAL A 279 6.38 -41.59 30.14
N ALA A 280 7.55 -42.22 30.32
CA ALA A 280 8.48 -41.91 31.40
C ALA A 280 9.50 -40.80 31.04
N ASN A 281 9.43 -40.19 29.86
CA ASN A 281 10.30 -39.06 29.52
C ASN A 281 9.49 -37.84 29.04
N PRO A 282 9.18 -36.87 29.93
CA PRO A 282 8.37 -35.70 29.61
C PRO A 282 8.99 -34.73 28.59
N VAL A 283 10.21 -35.01 28.13
CA VAL A 283 10.89 -34.30 27.04
C VAL A 283 10.30 -34.68 25.66
N GLN A 284 9.61 -35.82 25.54
CA GLN A 284 9.21 -36.42 24.25
C GLN A 284 8.09 -35.67 23.50
N TYR A 285 7.32 -34.79 24.14
CA TYR A 285 6.18 -34.09 23.54
C TYR A 285 6.21 -32.57 23.73
N SER A 286 7.39 -31.98 23.85
CA SER A 286 7.54 -30.58 24.26
C SER A 286 7.00 -29.55 23.26
N TRP A 287 6.94 -29.85 21.97
CA TRP A 287 6.54 -28.92 20.91
C TRP A 287 5.07 -29.04 20.55
N TYR A 288 4.63 -30.25 20.24
CA TYR A 288 3.23 -30.52 19.92
C TYR A 288 2.35 -30.37 21.14
N ALA A 289 2.74 -30.86 22.32
CA ALA A 289 1.93 -30.66 23.52
C ALA A 289 1.91 -29.18 23.93
N ASN A 290 2.98 -28.42 23.68
CA ASN A 290 2.95 -26.96 23.88
C ASN A 290 1.92 -26.30 22.95
N TRP A 291 1.92 -26.62 21.66
CA TRP A 291 0.90 -26.10 20.72
C TRP A 291 -0.52 -26.59 21.10
N ALA A 292 -0.69 -27.88 21.39
CA ALA A 292 -1.98 -28.49 21.74
C ALA A 292 -2.49 -28.03 23.12
N LEU A 293 -1.64 -27.55 24.03
CA LEU A 293 -2.06 -26.99 25.31
C LEU A 293 -2.08 -25.46 25.37
N SER A 294 -1.57 -24.78 24.34
CA SER A 294 -1.42 -23.31 24.30
C SER A 294 -2.72 -22.47 24.40
N SER A 295 -3.88 -23.08 24.64
CA SER A 295 -5.19 -22.43 24.58
C SER A 295 -5.80 -22.14 25.96
N ARG A 296 -5.17 -21.29 26.78
CA ARG A 296 -5.83 -20.61 27.92
C ARG A 296 -5.54 -19.11 27.95
N TRP A 297 -6.19 -18.39 27.04
CA TRP A 297 -6.68 -17.02 27.20
C TRP A 297 -5.78 -16.01 27.95
N LYS A 298 -4.52 -15.84 27.58
CA LYS A 298 -3.90 -14.53 27.77
C LYS A 298 -3.19 -14.11 26.49
N PRO A 299 -3.59 -12.99 25.87
CA PRO A 299 -2.90 -12.41 24.71
C PRO A 299 -1.39 -12.16 24.95
N TRP A 300 -0.97 -12.22 26.22
CA TRP A 300 0.39 -11.97 26.71
C TRP A 300 1.04 -13.20 27.36
N ASP A 301 0.32 -14.32 27.57
CA ASP A 301 0.93 -15.59 28.00
C ASP A 301 1.31 -16.39 26.75
N TYR A 302 2.28 -15.89 25.99
CA TYR A 302 3.18 -16.82 25.33
C TYR A 302 3.99 -17.46 26.46
N PHE A 303 3.68 -18.72 26.77
CA PHE A 303 4.31 -19.48 27.85
C PHE A 303 5.82 -19.32 27.78
N SER A 304 6.40 -18.79 28.86
CA SER A 304 7.86 -18.83 29.02
C SER A 304 8.30 -20.30 28.96
N VAL A 305 9.46 -20.59 28.36
CA VAL A 305 10.04 -21.94 28.29
C VAL A 305 10.10 -22.68 29.66
N LYS A 306 9.88 -21.99 30.79
CA LYS A 306 9.64 -22.63 32.10
C LYS A 306 8.44 -23.59 32.10
N ASP A 307 7.42 -23.39 31.27
CA ASP A 307 6.23 -24.23 31.27
C ASP A 307 6.32 -25.38 30.24
N ARG A 308 7.18 -25.27 29.21
CA ARG A 308 7.56 -26.39 28.32
C ARG A 308 8.18 -27.57 29.07
N LEU A 309 8.77 -27.31 30.23
CA LEU A 309 9.41 -28.31 31.11
C LEU A 309 8.49 -28.80 32.25
N LYS A 310 7.31 -28.21 32.42
CA LYS A 310 6.29 -28.65 33.40
C LYS A 310 5.28 -29.65 32.81
N LEU A 311 5.43 -30.00 31.54
CA LEU A 311 4.61 -31.01 30.84
C LEU A 311 4.78 -32.44 31.42
N ALA A 312 5.53 -32.59 32.53
CA ALA A 312 5.70 -33.83 33.28
C ALA A 312 4.55 -34.13 34.28
N GLU A 313 3.51 -33.30 34.36
CA GLU A 313 2.34 -33.60 35.19
C GLU A 313 1.51 -34.77 34.61
N GLU A 314 1.08 -35.69 35.48
CA GLU A 314 0.36 -36.95 35.18
C GLU A 314 -0.94 -36.80 34.34
N ASP A 315 -1.40 -35.57 34.14
CA ASP A 315 -2.65 -35.17 33.50
C ASP A 315 -2.58 -35.05 31.95
N LEU A 316 -1.38 -34.95 31.38
CA LEU A 316 -1.16 -34.67 29.96
C LEU A 316 -1.47 -35.83 29.01
N PRO A 317 -1.00 -37.07 29.30
CA PRO A 317 -1.29 -38.24 28.47
C PRO A 317 -2.79 -38.59 28.42
N GLN A 318 -3.58 -38.11 29.40
CA GLN A 318 -5.02 -38.30 29.42
C GLN A 318 -5.78 -37.29 28.54
N LYS A 319 -5.16 -36.15 28.21
CA LYS A 319 -5.79 -35.06 27.45
C LYS A 319 -5.45 -35.08 25.97
N LEU A 320 -4.32 -35.65 25.56
CA LEU A 320 -3.94 -35.82 24.16
C LEU A 320 -4.11 -37.29 23.75
N VAL A 321 -5.20 -37.61 23.06
CA VAL A 321 -5.55 -38.99 22.66
C VAL A 321 -5.52 -39.10 21.15
N PHE A 322 -4.41 -39.59 20.61
CA PHE A 322 -4.21 -39.73 19.17
C PHE A 322 -4.91 -40.98 18.61
N GLY A 323 -5.45 -40.85 17.41
CA GLY A 323 -5.87 -41.98 16.59
C GLY A 323 -4.68 -42.71 15.94
N ASP A 324 -4.99 -43.73 15.14
CA ASP A 324 -3.97 -44.53 14.45
C ASP A 324 -3.54 -43.95 13.08
N ASP A 325 -4.07 -42.77 12.70
CA ASP A 325 -3.87 -42.18 11.37
C ASP A 325 -2.51 -41.48 11.20
N LEU A 326 -1.97 -40.86 12.26
CA LEU A 326 -0.65 -40.23 12.31
C LEU A 326 0.03 -40.57 13.65
N SER A 327 1.34 -40.85 13.64
CA SER A 327 2.07 -41.14 14.88
C SER A 327 2.28 -39.90 15.75
N ASP A 328 2.34 -40.06 17.08
CA ASP A 328 2.64 -38.95 17.99
C ASP A 328 4.01 -38.31 17.68
N SER A 329 4.96 -39.15 17.26
CA SER A 329 6.28 -38.70 16.80
C SER A 329 6.14 -37.77 15.60
N PHE A 330 5.31 -38.10 14.61
CA PHE A 330 5.06 -37.20 13.48
C PHE A 330 4.51 -35.85 13.94
N MET A 331 3.53 -35.83 14.85
CA MET A 331 2.92 -34.58 15.32
C MET A 331 3.93 -33.67 16.06
N GLU A 332 4.77 -34.25 16.91
CA GLU A 332 5.87 -33.54 17.59
C GLU A 332 6.85 -32.92 16.60
N HIS A 333 7.32 -33.72 15.64
CA HIS A 333 8.28 -33.28 14.64
C HIS A 333 7.69 -32.25 13.66
N TRP A 334 6.43 -32.43 13.26
CA TRP A 334 5.74 -31.47 12.40
C TRP A 334 5.59 -30.10 13.08
N ALA A 335 5.19 -30.08 14.36
CA ALA A 335 5.11 -28.85 15.15
C ALA A 335 6.45 -28.13 15.24
N HIS A 336 7.53 -28.87 15.48
CA HIS A 336 8.88 -28.33 15.55
C HIS A 336 9.37 -27.78 14.20
N VAL A 337 9.24 -28.56 13.13
CA VAL A 337 9.75 -28.16 11.82
C VAL A 337 8.98 -26.98 11.26
N THR A 338 7.65 -26.99 11.37
CA THR A 338 6.83 -25.88 10.89
C THR A 338 7.12 -24.59 11.63
N ASP A 339 7.50 -24.64 12.91
CA ASP A 339 7.96 -23.47 13.67
C ASP A 339 9.19 -22.82 13.03
N GLY A 340 10.24 -23.61 12.75
CA GLY A 340 11.42 -23.07 12.07
C GLY A 340 11.17 -22.69 10.60
N LEU A 341 10.26 -23.38 9.90
CA LEU A 341 9.85 -23.02 8.53
C LEU A 341 9.10 -21.68 8.50
N THR A 342 8.27 -21.39 9.50
CA THR A 342 7.59 -20.08 9.62
C THR A 342 8.61 -18.95 9.73
N ASP A 343 9.59 -19.07 10.62
CA ASP A 343 10.66 -18.07 10.76
C ASP A 343 11.50 -17.96 9.48
N ALA A 344 11.80 -19.09 8.81
CA ALA A 344 12.52 -19.08 7.54
C ALA A 344 11.71 -18.40 6.42
N ALA A 345 10.40 -18.66 6.33
CA ALA A 345 9.51 -18.05 5.35
C ALA A 345 9.43 -16.53 5.56
N GLU A 346 9.29 -16.06 6.80
CA GLU A 346 9.35 -14.63 7.13
C GLU A 346 10.69 -14.01 6.71
N ALA A 347 11.80 -14.70 6.98
CA ALA A 347 13.13 -14.24 6.58
C ALA A 347 13.21 -14.07 5.05
N ILE A 348 12.72 -15.06 4.29
CA ILE A 348 12.72 -15.04 2.82
C ILE A 348 11.84 -13.92 2.28
N LEU A 349 10.64 -13.70 2.86
CA LEU A 349 9.75 -12.62 2.46
C LEU A 349 10.43 -11.25 2.66
N HIS A 350 11.07 -11.03 3.81
CA HIS A 350 11.86 -9.83 4.04
C HIS A 350 13.05 -9.70 3.08
N GLY A 351 13.76 -10.80 2.81
CA GLY A 351 14.86 -10.81 1.83
C GLY A 351 14.40 -10.46 0.41
N ALA A 352 13.21 -10.92 0.01
CA ALA A 352 12.60 -10.57 -1.27
C ALA A 352 12.10 -9.13 -1.33
N SER A 353 11.88 -8.49 -0.16
CA SER A 353 11.41 -7.12 -0.05
C SER A 353 12.48 -6.07 0.15
N ILE A 354 13.76 -6.46 0.24
CA ILE A 354 14.88 -5.51 0.32
C ILE A 354 14.85 -4.55 -0.89
N GLU A 355 14.63 -3.26 -0.63
CA GLU A 355 14.66 -2.21 -1.64
C GLU A 355 15.32 -0.92 -1.15
N ARG A 356 15.70 -0.06 -2.09
CA ARG A 356 16.39 1.19 -1.77
C ARG A 356 15.47 2.10 -0.96
N GLY A 357 15.72 2.18 0.36
CA GLY A 357 14.92 2.98 1.28
C GLY A 357 14.38 2.20 2.49
N ASP A 358 14.51 0.87 2.51
CA ASP A 358 14.13 0.03 3.65
C ASP A 358 15.12 -1.10 3.96
N HIS A 359 16.34 -1.04 3.39
CA HIS A 359 17.35 -2.10 3.48
C HIS A 359 17.60 -2.51 4.94
N ALA A 360 17.82 -1.57 5.85
CA ALA A 360 18.13 -1.92 7.24
C ALA A 360 16.97 -2.61 7.96
N SER A 361 15.71 -2.27 7.65
CA SER A 361 14.57 -2.99 8.23
C SER A 361 14.52 -4.42 7.70
N ASN A 362 14.53 -4.57 6.38
CA ASN A 362 14.39 -5.88 5.73
C ASN A 362 15.60 -6.78 5.93
N ILE A 363 16.83 -6.26 5.95
CA ILE A 363 18.04 -7.02 6.30
C ILE A 363 18.04 -7.43 7.77
N THR A 364 17.64 -6.53 8.70
CA THR A 364 17.60 -6.88 10.12
C THR A 364 16.60 -8.00 10.38
N ASN A 365 15.40 -7.90 9.80
CA ASN A 365 14.39 -8.95 9.91
C ASN A 365 14.83 -10.25 9.21
N LEU A 366 15.40 -10.19 8.01
CA LEU A 366 15.98 -11.36 7.31
C LEU A 366 17.01 -12.09 8.18
N VAL A 367 18.00 -11.37 8.71
CA VAL A 367 19.06 -11.96 9.53
C VAL A 367 18.49 -12.53 10.83
N PHE A 368 17.64 -11.76 11.51
CA PHE A 368 17.08 -12.20 12.79
C PHE A 368 16.19 -13.42 12.63
N LYS A 369 15.25 -13.40 11.69
CA LYS A 369 14.33 -14.52 11.43
C LYS A 369 15.07 -15.74 10.89
N GLY A 370 16.10 -15.54 10.06
CA GLY A 370 16.99 -16.63 9.63
C GLY A 370 17.76 -17.28 10.78
N ILE A 371 18.33 -16.48 11.68
CA ILE A 371 19.01 -16.98 12.89
C ILE A 371 18.02 -17.71 13.81
N LYS A 372 16.81 -17.17 13.98
CA LYS A 372 15.74 -17.78 14.78
C LYS A 372 15.35 -19.14 14.21
N ALA A 373 15.13 -19.26 12.91
CA ALA A 373 14.86 -20.53 12.23
C ALA A 373 15.96 -21.57 12.48
N ILE A 374 17.24 -21.18 12.35
CA ILE A 374 18.38 -22.06 12.63
C ILE A 374 18.40 -22.50 14.09
N PHE A 375 18.15 -21.59 15.04
CA PHE A 375 18.11 -21.94 16.46
C PHE A 375 16.92 -22.83 16.81
N THR A 376 15.74 -22.59 16.22
CA THR A 376 14.56 -23.45 16.36
C THR A 376 14.90 -24.85 15.90
N TRP A 377 15.49 -25.02 14.71
CA TRP A 377 15.89 -26.35 14.23
C TRP A 377 17.01 -27.00 15.05
N ALA A 378 18.02 -26.24 15.48
CA ALA A 378 19.11 -26.75 16.31
C ALA A 378 18.63 -27.21 17.71
N ALA A 379 17.57 -26.58 18.24
CA ALA A 379 16.99 -26.96 19.53
C ALA A 379 16.38 -28.37 19.54
N ALA A 380 16.03 -28.95 18.38
CA ALA A 380 15.57 -30.35 18.34
C ALA A 380 16.71 -31.38 18.45
N GLY A 381 17.95 -31.00 18.15
CA GLY A 381 19.10 -31.91 18.18
C GLY A 381 19.87 -31.96 19.50
N HIS A 382 19.61 -31.04 20.44
CA HIS A 382 20.47 -30.84 21.61
C HIS A 382 19.70 -30.62 22.93
N GLU A 383 19.84 -31.56 23.88
CA GLU A 383 19.27 -31.50 25.24
C GLU A 383 20.07 -30.62 26.23
N GLY A 384 20.87 -29.65 25.76
CA GLY A 384 21.82 -28.89 26.60
C GLY A 384 21.26 -27.60 27.22
N GLU A 385 21.46 -27.39 28.54
CA GLU A 385 21.02 -26.18 29.28
C GLU A 385 21.54 -24.84 28.71
N GLY A 386 22.70 -24.84 28.05
CA GLY A 386 23.32 -23.64 27.48
C GLY A 386 22.55 -23.08 26.29
N TRP A 387 22.17 -23.96 25.35
CA TRP A 387 21.37 -23.62 24.17
C TRP A 387 19.98 -23.13 24.54
N MET A 388 19.38 -23.76 25.55
CA MET A 388 18.06 -23.39 26.08
C MET A 388 18.01 -21.96 26.64
N LYS A 389 19.12 -21.37 27.11
CA LYS A 389 19.15 -19.98 27.58
C LYS A 389 19.15 -18.97 26.43
N VAL A 390 19.84 -19.28 25.33
CA VAL A 390 19.85 -18.45 24.12
C VAL A 390 18.48 -18.51 23.44
N PHE A 391 17.92 -19.71 23.30
CA PHE A 391 16.59 -19.94 22.74
C PHE A 391 15.48 -19.25 23.54
N LYS A 392 15.56 -19.29 24.87
CA LYS A 392 14.67 -18.52 25.79
C LYS A 392 14.71 -17.01 25.57
N ALA A 393 15.85 -16.47 25.17
CA ALA A 393 15.99 -15.04 24.92
C ALA A 393 15.40 -14.66 23.55
N THR A 394 15.57 -15.51 22.54
CA THR A 394 15.08 -15.28 21.17
C THR A 394 13.57 -15.48 21.02
N GLU A 395 12.95 -16.39 21.79
CA GLU A 395 11.49 -16.59 21.80
C GLU A 395 10.71 -15.62 22.70
N ASN A 396 11.39 -14.69 23.36
CA ASN A 396 10.68 -13.71 24.18
C ASN A 396 9.89 -12.77 23.27
N VAL A 397 8.55 -12.83 23.33
CA VAL A 397 7.66 -12.01 22.50
C VAL A 397 7.94 -10.50 22.63
N TYR A 398 8.41 -10.03 23.80
CA TYR A 398 8.82 -8.65 23.96
C TYR A 398 10.12 -8.37 23.22
N PHE A 399 11.08 -9.31 23.25
CA PHE A 399 12.31 -9.17 22.49
C PHE A 399 12.03 -9.17 20.98
N GLU A 400 11.15 -10.04 20.49
CA GLU A 400 10.75 -10.08 19.09
C GLU A 400 10.00 -8.81 18.65
N ASN A 401 9.02 -8.34 19.43
CA ASN A 401 8.30 -7.09 19.12
C ASN A 401 9.21 -5.85 19.25
N ILE A 402 10.11 -5.82 20.23
CA ILE A 402 11.10 -4.74 20.36
C ILE A 402 12.08 -4.78 19.21
N LEU A 403 12.51 -5.95 18.75
CA LEU A 403 13.40 -6.09 17.60
C LEU A 403 12.72 -5.75 16.29
N MET A 404 11.45 -6.15 16.09
CA MET A 404 10.66 -5.71 14.93
C MET A 404 10.53 -4.18 14.96
N LEU A 405 10.15 -3.60 16.10
CA LEU A 405 10.08 -2.15 16.26
C LEU A 405 11.45 -1.49 16.02
N ALA A 406 12.53 -2.07 16.54
CA ALA A 406 13.89 -1.56 16.36
C ALA A 406 14.37 -1.72 14.91
N ALA A 407 14.02 -2.80 14.21
CA ALA A 407 14.32 -3.02 12.81
C ALA A 407 13.57 -2.02 11.93
N SER A 408 12.26 -1.84 12.16
CA SER A 408 11.46 -0.80 11.51
C SER A 408 11.99 0.60 11.83
N LEU A 409 12.40 0.85 13.07
CA LEU A 409 13.03 2.11 13.48
C LEU A 409 14.36 2.33 12.75
N LEU A 410 15.24 1.34 12.71
CA LEU A 410 16.54 1.42 12.03
C LEU A 410 16.38 1.59 10.52
N GLY A 411 15.49 0.83 9.87
CA GLY A 411 15.17 1.00 8.46
C GLY A 411 14.61 2.38 8.14
N SER A 412 13.71 2.87 8.99
CA SER A 412 13.15 4.21 8.81
C SER A 412 14.17 5.36 8.97
N LEU A 413 15.38 5.08 9.49
CA LEU A 413 16.46 6.06 9.63
C LEU A 413 17.37 6.16 8.40
N GLU A 414 17.33 5.19 7.46
CA GLU A 414 18.21 5.18 6.29
C GLU A 414 18.04 6.40 5.37
N ASN A 415 16.85 7.01 5.39
CA ASN A 415 16.53 8.26 4.72
C ASN A 415 15.54 9.06 5.58
N LYS A 416 15.93 9.38 6.81
CA LYS A 416 15.05 10.05 7.78
C LYS A 416 14.54 11.38 7.21
N PRO A 417 13.24 11.52 6.88
CA PRO A 417 12.71 12.82 6.54
C PRO A 417 12.72 13.71 7.79
N LYS A 418 12.89 15.02 7.61
CA LYS A 418 12.92 16.02 8.68
C LYS A 418 11.58 16.10 9.43
N SER A 419 10.48 15.65 8.81
CA SER A 419 9.15 15.55 9.42
C SER A 419 8.93 14.21 10.12
N GLY A 420 8.64 14.25 11.42
CA GLY A 420 8.29 13.05 12.20
C GLY A 420 7.00 12.36 11.73
N ALA A 421 6.04 13.12 11.17
CA ALA A 421 4.79 12.57 10.64
C ALA A 421 5.01 11.88 9.29
N ALA A 422 5.82 12.47 8.40
CA ALA A 422 6.22 11.84 7.14
C ALA A 422 7.07 10.57 7.40
N TRP A 423 7.91 10.61 8.43
CA TRP A 423 8.68 9.45 8.90
C TRP A 423 7.76 8.32 9.41
N ALA A 424 6.75 8.65 10.22
CA ALA A 424 5.83 7.65 10.76
C ALA A 424 4.96 7.01 9.66
N HIS A 425 4.35 7.81 8.79
CA HIS A 425 3.42 7.31 7.76
C HIS A 425 4.12 6.77 6.53
N GLY A 426 5.21 7.39 6.09
CA GLY A 426 5.93 7.02 4.88
C GLY A 426 7.08 6.05 5.09
N ARG A 427 7.37 5.60 6.33
CA ARG A 427 8.44 4.61 6.58
C ARG A 427 8.04 3.60 7.65
N MET A 428 7.84 4.07 8.88
CA MET A 428 7.65 3.17 10.03
C MET A 428 6.40 2.30 9.88
N MET A 429 5.24 2.89 9.57
CA MET A 429 3.97 2.17 9.45
C MET A 429 3.99 1.13 8.31
N PRO A 430 4.42 1.45 7.07
CA PRO A 430 4.59 0.45 6.02
C PRO A 430 5.46 -0.74 6.43
N SER A 431 6.64 -0.50 7.03
CA SER A 431 7.52 -1.58 7.48
C SER A 431 6.91 -2.43 8.60
N MET A 432 6.18 -1.79 9.53
CA MET A 432 5.46 -2.52 10.60
C MET A 432 4.32 -3.38 10.03
N VAL A 433 3.56 -2.84 9.08
CA VAL A 433 2.48 -3.58 8.42
C VAL A 433 3.06 -4.74 7.61
N GLU A 434 4.15 -4.53 6.88
CA GLU A 434 4.83 -5.58 6.14
C GLU A 434 5.29 -6.73 7.06
N SER A 435 6.06 -6.41 8.12
CA SER A 435 6.49 -7.42 9.10
C SER A 435 5.32 -8.16 9.75
N TYR A 436 4.24 -7.44 10.07
CA TYR A 436 3.03 -8.04 10.60
C TYR A 436 2.39 -9.01 9.60
N LEU A 437 2.22 -8.61 8.34
CA LEU A 437 1.60 -9.44 7.31
C LEU A 437 2.41 -10.69 7.01
N TYR A 438 3.74 -10.58 6.92
CA TYR A 438 4.61 -11.74 6.66
C TYR A 438 4.52 -12.75 7.80
N SER A 439 4.59 -12.27 9.04
CA SER A 439 4.45 -13.14 10.20
C SER A 439 3.06 -13.73 10.30
N MET A 440 2.02 -12.93 10.06
CA MET A 440 0.63 -13.39 10.09
C MET A 440 0.38 -14.47 9.04
N TRP A 441 0.82 -14.31 7.80
CA TRP A 441 0.65 -15.33 6.75
C TRP A 441 1.44 -16.60 7.06
N ALA A 442 2.71 -16.49 7.45
CA ALA A 442 3.54 -17.65 7.76
C ALA A 442 3.01 -18.45 8.96
N ASN A 443 2.54 -17.77 10.02
CA ASN A 443 1.91 -18.42 11.18
C ASN A 443 0.54 -19.02 10.82
N THR A 444 -0.26 -18.34 10.00
CA THR A 444 -1.59 -18.84 9.60
C THR A 444 -1.48 -20.16 8.83
N VAL A 445 -0.47 -20.30 7.95
CA VAL A 445 -0.21 -21.57 7.24
C VAL A 445 0.26 -22.66 8.21
N ARG A 446 1.19 -22.36 9.12
CA ARG A 446 1.64 -23.32 10.13
C ARG A 446 0.48 -23.81 10.99
N ASP A 447 -0.29 -22.89 11.56
CA ASP A 447 -1.39 -23.21 12.46
C ASP A 447 -2.51 -23.96 11.74
N PHE A 448 -2.75 -23.68 10.47
CA PHE A 448 -3.64 -24.46 9.61
C PHE A 448 -3.19 -25.92 9.53
N THR A 449 -1.94 -26.18 9.17
CA THR A 449 -1.45 -27.55 9.00
C THR A 449 -1.43 -28.33 10.31
N LEU A 450 -1.04 -27.68 11.42
CA LEU A 450 -1.06 -28.29 12.75
C LEU A 450 -2.48 -28.61 13.20
N SER A 451 -3.41 -27.70 12.98
CA SER A 451 -4.84 -27.92 13.29
C SER A 451 -5.39 -29.06 12.44
N LEU A 452 -5.17 -29.02 11.13
CA LEU A 452 -5.66 -30.05 10.20
C LEU A 452 -5.17 -31.44 10.59
N PHE A 453 -3.86 -31.62 10.80
CA PHE A 453 -3.30 -32.92 11.16
C PHE A 453 -3.74 -33.37 12.55
N THR A 454 -3.92 -32.44 13.48
CA THR A 454 -4.48 -32.74 14.80
C THR A 454 -5.92 -33.23 14.72
N LEU A 455 -6.76 -32.57 13.92
CA LEU A 455 -8.16 -32.94 13.73
C LEU A 455 -8.30 -34.26 12.98
N VAL A 456 -7.42 -34.52 12.00
CA VAL A 456 -7.39 -35.80 11.27
C VAL A 456 -6.97 -36.93 12.21
N ASN A 457 -5.99 -36.69 13.07
CA ASN A 457 -5.48 -37.67 14.02
C ASN A 457 -6.24 -37.71 15.35
N ALA A 458 -7.38 -37.04 15.44
CA ALA A 458 -8.17 -36.97 16.63
C ALA A 458 -8.96 -38.28 16.81
N ASP A 459 -8.78 -38.97 17.94
CA ASP A 459 -9.57 -40.16 18.24
C ASP A 459 -11.03 -39.76 18.46
N LYS A 460 -11.89 -40.25 17.56
CA LYS A 460 -13.32 -39.95 17.50
C LYS A 460 -14.09 -40.56 18.66
N ASP A 461 -13.54 -41.59 19.28
CA ASP A 461 -14.11 -42.30 20.43
C ASP A 461 -13.42 -41.87 21.76
N ALA A 462 -12.52 -40.89 21.71
CA ALA A 462 -11.80 -40.39 22.88
C ALA A 462 -12.72 -39.80 23.95
N HIS A 463 -12.22 -39.76 25.18
CA HIS A 463 -12.95 -39.17 26.31
C HIS A 463 -13.32 -37.69 26.07
N PRO A 464 -14.42 -37.19 26.66
CA PRO A 464 -14.91 -35.83 26.44
C PRO A 464 -13.90 -34.71 26.75
N ASP A 465 -12.89 -35.02 27.58
CA ASP A 465 -11.83 -34.11 28.03
C ASP A 465 -10.58 -34.12 27.11
N ALA A 466 -10.59 -34.90 26.03
CA ALA A 466 -9.52 -34.91 25.03
C ALA A 466 -9.47 -33.57 24.29
N VAL A 467 -8.33 -32.89 24.34
CA VAL A 467 -8.18 -31.50 23.87
C VAL A 467 -7.80 -31.40 22.39
N ASN A 468 -7.31 -32.48 21.79
CA ASN A 468 -6.95 -32.54 20.37
C ASN A 468 -8.20 -32.46 19.45
N ASN A 469 -9.34 -33.00 19.88
CA ASN A 469 -10.61 -32.86 19.15
C ASN A 469 -11.09 -31.39 19.07
N GLU A 470 -10.51 -30.49 19.87
CA GLU A 470 -10.90 -29.09 20.00
C GLU A 470 -9.88 -28.11 19.39
N LYS A 471 -8.88 -28.61 18.64
CA LYS A 471 -7.82 -27.81 17.99
C LYS A 471 -8.18 -27.41 16.56
N ASP A 472 -9.32 -26.77 16.41
CA ASP A 472 -9.88 -26.29 15.14
C ASP A 472 -9.53 -24.84 14.79
N GLU A 473 -9.02 -24.06 15.75
CA GLU A 473 -8.75 -22.62 15.57
C GLU A 473 -7.88 -22.30 14.35
N GLY A 474 -6.71 -22.92 14.20
CA GLY A 474 -5.80 -22.60 13.08
C GLY A 474 -6.38 -22.99 11.72
N PHE A 475 -7.17 -24.07 11.68
CA PHE A 475 -7.90 -24.47 10.48
C PHE A 475 -8.92 -23.39 10.09
N ILE A 476 -9.71 -22.94 11.07
CA ILE A 476 -10.76 -21.95 10.86
C ILE A 476 -10.16 -20.59 10.45
N LEU A 477 -9.14 -20.11 11.16
CA LEU A 477 -8.52 -18.82 10.88
C LEU A 477 -7.90 -18.77 9.49
N PHE A 478 -7.29 -19.85 9.00
CA PHE A 478 -6.76 -19.88 7.64
C PHE A 478 -7.84 -19.72 6.57
N ILE A 479 -8.97 -20.42 6.70
CA ILE A 479 -10.08 -20.28 5.74
C ILE A 479 -10.68 -18.87 5.83
N VAL A 480 -10.77 -18.31 7.04
CA VAL A 480 -11.19 -16.91 7.22
C VAL A 480 -10.24 -15.94 6.53
N GLU A 481 -8.93 -16.05 6.71
CA GLU A 481 -7.96 -15.16 6.05
C GLU A 481 -8.01 -15.31 4.52
N ALA A 482 -8.02 -16.54 4.01
CA ALA A 482 -8.13 -16.80 2.57
C ALA A 482 -9.44 -16.22 1.99
N GLY A 483 -10.54 -16.37 2.72
CA GLY A 483 -11.82 -15.82 2.30
C GLY A 483 -11.90 -14.31 2.46
N LEU A 484 -11.25 -13.69 3.45
CA LEU A 484 -11.13 -12.22 3.56
C LEU A 484 -10.38 -11.63 2.36
N ILE A 485 -9.33 -12.31 1.88
CA ILE A 485 -8.65 -11.96 0.62
C ILE A 485 -9.64 -12.04 -0.54
N GLY A 486 -10.36 -13.16 -0.70
CA GLY A 486 -11.36 -13.31 -1.78
C GLY A 486 -12.49 -12.28 -1.71
N LEU A 487 -13.02 -12.03 -0.52
CA LEU A 487 -14.11 -11.08 -0.27
C LEU A 487 -13.68 -9.63 -0.47
N SER A 488 -12.38 -9.31 -0.38
CA SER A 488 -11.88 -7.97 -0.69
C SER A 488 -12.09 -7.59 -2.17
N PHE A 489 -12.31 -8.56 -3.06
CA PHE A 489 -12.66 -8.32 -4.47
C PHE A 489 -14.16 -8.06 -4.69
N LEU A 490 -15.01 -8.26 -3.68
CA LEU A 490 -16.46 -8.05 -3.78
C LEU A 490 -16.85 -6.68 -4.39
N PRO A 491 -16.17 -5.55 -4.08
CA PRO A 491 -16.58 -4.26 -4.63
C PRO A 491 -16.48 -4.16 -6.17
N ARG A 492 -15.80 -5.10 -6.86
CA ARG A 492 -15.72 -5.13 -8.33
C ARG A 492 -17.06 -5.32 -9.00
N THR A 493 -17.96 -6.05 -8.34
CA THR A 493 -19.34 -6.23 -8.82
C THR A 493 -20.09 -4.91 -8.92
N THR A 494 -19.66 -3.88 -8.18
CA THR A 494 -20.26 -2.53 -8.21
C THR A 494 -19.43 -1.50 -8.99
N GLY A 495 -18.20 -1.85 -9.36
CA GLY A 495 -17.30 -1.04 -10.18
C GLY A 495 -16.35 -0.13 -9.39
N ARG A 496 -15.21 0.18 -10.02
CA ARG A 496 -14.09 1.00 -9.47
C ARG A 496 -14.51 2.38 -8.94
N LYS A 497 -15.59 2.95 -9.47
CA LYS A 497 -16.13 4.26 -9.06
C LYS A 497 -16.56 4.37 -7.59
N HIS A 498 -16.71 3.24 -6.89
CA HIS A 498 -17.07 3.20 -5.47
C HIS A 498 -15.88 2.96 -4.54
N TYR A 499 -14.68 2.80 -5.06
CA TYR A 499 -13.46 2.73 -4.25
C TYR A 499 -13.11 4.11 -3.65
N GLY A 500 -12.54 4.11 -2.46
CA GLY A 500 -12.01 5.31 -1.80
C GLY A 500 -12.85 5.83 -0.62
N ILE A 501 -12.20 6.61 0.23
CA ILE A 501 -12.80 7.25 1.40
C ILE A 501 -13.46 8.57 0.95
N PRO A 502 -14.76 8.73 1.20
CA PRO A 502 -15.47 9.94 0.84
C PRO A 502 -15.18 11.05 1.85
N PHE A 503 -14.29 11.98 1.49
CA PHE A 503 -13.99 13.14 2.35
C PHE A 503 -15.05 14.25 2.29
N ASN A 504 -16.05 14.17 1.39
CA ASN A 504 -17.13 15.16 1.26
C ASN A 504 -18.51 14.47 1.13
N ASN A 505 -19.57 15.24 1.38
CA ASN A 505 -20.98 14.82 1.50
C ASN A 505 -21.47 13.89 0.37
N ASP A 506 -21.94 12.69 0.74
CA ASP A 506 -22.11 11.57 -0.19
C ASP A 506 -23.54 11.27 -0.65
N ASN A 507 -23.65 10.92 -1.93
CA ASN A 507 -24.77 10.21 -2.56
C ASN A 507 -24.88 8.73 -2.09
N GLY A 508 -24.66 8.45 -0.80
CA GLY A 508 -24.68 7.09 -0.23
C GLY A 508 -23.40 6.27 -0.36
N ASP A 509 -22.29 6.83 -0.87
CA ASP A 509 -21.05 6.08 -1.11
C ASP A 509 -20.36 5.59 0.18
N ILE A 510 -20.33 6.39 1.26
CA ILE A 510 -19.88 5.91 2.58
C ILE A 510 -20.70 4.71 3.05
N THR A 511 -22.00 4.70 2.75
CA THR A 511 -22.88 3.57 3.08
C THR A 511 -22.46 2.33 2.30
N LYS A 512 -22.12 2.46 1.01
CA LYS A 512 -21.65 1.35 0.18
C LYS A 512 -20.29 0.82 0.65
N MET A 513 -19.34 1.69 0.96
CA MET A 513 -18.05 1.30 1.52
C MET A 513 -18.23 0.55 2.84
N MET A 514 -19.01 1.11 3.78
CA MET A 514 -19.31 0.44 5.04
C MET A 514 -20.10 -0.86 4.84
N LEU A 515 -20.96 -0.92 3.83
CA LEU A 515 -21.66 -2.14 3.49
C LEU A 515 -20.70 -3.22 3.01
N PHE A 516 -19.72 -2.92 2.15
CA PHE A 516 -18.69 -3.89 1.76
C PHE A 516 -17.85 -4.33 2.94
N TRP A 517 -17.51 -3.42 3.86
CA TRP A 517 -16.79 -3.78 5.08
C TRP A 517 -17.62 -4.70 5.97
N MET A 518 -18.91 -4.43 6.11
CA MET A 518 -19.80 -5.27 6.91
C MET A 518 -20.09 -6.61 6.23
N LEU A 519 -20.34 -6.64 4.92
CA LEU A 519 -20.66 -7.87 4.19
C LEU A 519 -19.42 -8.72 3.93
N GLY A 520 -18.37 -8.14 3.33
CA GLY A 520 -17.14 -8.84 2.98
C GLY A 520 -16.22 -9.04 4.17
N GLY A 521 -16.08 -8.03 5.04
CA GLY A 521 -15.29 -8.15 6.26
C GLY A 521 -16.01 -8.98 7.31
N VAL A 522 -17.02 -8.40 7.96
CA VAL A 522 -17.60 -8.97 9.18
C VAL A 522 -18.48 -10.19 8.91
N VAL A 523 -19.51 -10.08 8.07
CA VAL A 523 -20.48 -11.16 7.84
C VAL A 523 -19.81 -12.32 7.13
N GLY A 524 -19.12 -12.07 6.02
CA GLY A 524 -18.47 -13.11 5.22
C GLY A 524 -17.43 -13.91 6.01
N SER A 525 -16.60 -13.25 6.82
CA SER A 525 -15.64 -13.97 7.68
C SER A 525 -16.29 -14.81 8.77
N GLN A 526 -17.38 -14.34 9.41
CA GLN A 526 -18.08 -15.12 10.44
C GLN A 526 -18.73 -16.37 9.83
N LEU A 527 -19.21 -16.25 8.60
CA LEU A 527 -19.75 -17.36 7.84
C LEU A 527 -18.69 -18.38 7.44
N LEU A 528 -17.54 -17.90 6.96
CA LEU A 528 -16.38 -18.73 6.69
C LEU A 528 -15.90 -19.41 7.97
N ALA A 529 -15.91 -18.70 9.10
CA ALA A 529 -15.54 -19.27 10.38
C ALA A 529 -16.48 -20.40 10.80
N LEU A 530 -17.78 -20.19 10.68
CA LEU A 530 -18.81 -21.16 11.03
C LEU A 530 -18.82 -22.38 10.09
N ALA A 531 -18.64 -22.13 8.79
CA ALA A 531 -18.45 -23.16 7.78
C ALA A 531 -17.23 -24.04 8.13
N SER A 532 -16.10 -23.40 8.43
CA SER A 532 -14.84 -24.07 8.76
C SER A 532 -14.92 -24.80 10.10
N TRP A 533 -15.64 -24.27 11.08
CA TRP A 533 -15.92 -24.94 12.34
C TRP A 533 -16.69 -26.25 12.11
N GLY A 534 -17.76 -26.19 11.31
CA GLY A 534 -18.52 -27.39 10.95
C GLY A 534 -17.70 -28.42 10.17
N VAL A 535 -16.80 -27.98 9.30
CA VAL A 535 -15.83 -28.87 8.62
C VAL A 535 -14.88 -29.50 9.62
N ALA A 536 -14.28 -28.70 10.51
CA ALA A 536 -13.30 -29.15 11.47
C ALA A 536 -13.88 -30.22 12.40
N GLY A 537 -15.07 -30.02 12.95
CA GLY A 537 -15.70 -31.03 13.80
C GLY A 537 -16.20 -32.25 13.04
N ALA A 538 -16.42 -32.16 11.73
CA ALA A 538 -16.69 -33.35 10.93
C ALA A 538 -15.42 -34.17 10.64
N ILE A 539 -14.26 -33.52 10.53
CA ILE A 539 -12.96 -34.20 10.45
C ILE A 539 -12.67 -34.92 11.78
N SER A 540 -12.75 -34.20 12.91
CA SER A 540 -12.45 -34.74 14.25
C SER A 540 -13.57 -35.58 14.87
N GLY A 541 -14.76 -35.60 14.26
CA GLY A 541 -15.94 -36.30 14.80
C GLY A 541 -16.69 -35.54 15.91
N LYS A 542 -16.17 -34.42 16.40
CA LYS A 542 -16.79 -33.56 17.43
C LYS A 542 -16.48 -32.09 17.17
N ASN A 543 -17.50 -31.23 17.20
CA ASN A 543 -17.30 -29.78 17.18
C ASN A 543 -16.88 -29.26 18.57
N SER A 544 -15.92 -28.33 18.64
CA SER A 544 -15.58 -27.63 19.88
C SER A 544 -16.55 -26.49 20.16
N GLU A 545 -17.37 -26.62 21.20
CA GLU A 545 -18.26 -25.53 21.64
C GLU A 545 -17.49 -24.38 22.31
N LYS A 546 -16.45 -24.72 23.09
CA LYS A 546 -15.61 -23.72 23.78
C LYS A 546 -14.77 -22.90 22.81
N THR A 547 -14.29 -23.50 21.72
CA THR A 547 -13.53 -22.75 20.71
C THR A 547 -14.43 -21.74 20.03
N TRP A 548 -15.68 -22.11 19.69
CA TRP A 548 -16.63 -21.21 19.03
C TRP A 548 -16.87 -19.92 19.83
N GLU A 549 -17.10 -20.01 21.14
CA GLU A 549 -17.39 -18.85 22.02
C GLU A 549 -16.26 -17.83 22.11
N LEU A 550 -15.00 -18.23 21.86
CA LEU A 550 -13.84 -17.34 21.89
C LEU A 550 -13.38 -16.93 20.49
N LEU A 551 -13.55 -17.83 19.52
CA LEU A 551 -13.08 -17.65 18.16
C LEU A 551 -13.90 -16.60 17.41
N TRP A 552 -15.20 -16.48 17.66
CA TRP A 552 -16.02 -15.48 16.96
C TRP A 552 -15.53 -14.04 17.21
N LEU A 553 -15.09 -13.70 18.43
CA LEU A 553 -14.55 -12.38 18.75
C LEU A 553 -13.19 -12.17 18.05
N LYS A 554 -12.34 -13.20 18.02
CA LYS A 554 -11.08 -13.14 17.27
C LYS A 554 -11.32 -12.92 15.79
N VAL A 555 -12.25 -13.66 15.20
CA VAL A 555 -12.66 -13.51 13.79
C VAL A 555 -13.23 -12.12 13.56
N LEU A 556 -14.10 -11.61 14.44
CA LEU A 556 -14.67 -10.27 14.32
C LEU A 556 -13.57 -9.21 14.30
N LEU A 557 -12.66 -9.25 15.28
CA LEU A 557 -11.56 -8.30 15.36
C LEU A 557 -10.64 -8.41 14.14
N ARG A 558 -10.22 -9.62 13.76
CA ARG A 558 -9.41 -9.84 12.55
C ARG A 558 -10.10 -9.26 11.33
N SER A 559 -11.38 -9.52 11.14
CA SER A 559 -12.12 -9.06 9.97
C SER A 559 -12.31 -7.56 9.90
N LEU A 560 -12.44 -6.88 11.03
CA LEU A 560 -12.47 -5.42 11.06
C LEU A 560 -11.14 -4.80 10.62
N PHE A 561 -10.01 -5.45 10.89
CA PHE A 561 -8.68 -4.95 10.54
C PHE A 561 -8.17 -5.48 9.18
N HIS A 562 -8.13 -6.79 9.01
CA HIS A 562 -7.53 -7.47 7.86
C HIS A 562 -8.29 -7.23 6.57
N TYR A 563 -9.63 -7.17 6.61
CA TYR A 563 -10.41 -6.82 5.42
C TYR A 563 -9.98 -5.46 4.85
N GLN A 564 -9.76 -4.46 5.71
CA GLN A 564 -9.34 -3.14 5.25
C GLN A 564 -7.93 -3.17 4.65
N PHE A 565 -7.02 -3.94 5.26
CA PHE A 565 -5.69 -4.13 4.69
C PHE A 565 -5.75 -4.80 3.31
N TYR A 566 -6.51 -5.88 3.15
CA TYR A 566 -6.66 -6.54 1.85
C TYR A 566 -7.38 -5.64 0.83
N TYR A 567 -8.45 -4.96 1.26
CA TYR A 567 -9.14 -3.99 0.42
C TYR A 567 -8.18 -2.91 -0.10
N TYR A 568 -7.34 -2.34 0.77
CA TYR A 568 -6.27 -1.43 0.36
C TYR A 568 -5.26 -2.11 -0.58
N LEU A 569 -4.64 -3.23 -0.18
CA LEU A 569 -3.59 -3.89 -0.96
C LEU A 569 -4.01 -4.34 -2.37
N PHE A 570 -5.27 -4.70 -2.55
CA PHE A 570 -5.77 -5.21 -3.82
C PHE A 570 -6.37 -4.14 -4.73
N TRP A 571 -6.82 -3.02 -4.18
CA TRP A 571 -7.49 -1.96 -4.95
C TRP A 571 -6.66 -0.70 -5.14
N GLU A 572 -5.70 -0.45 -4.26
CA GLU A 572 -4.75 0.65 -4.42
C GLU A 572 -3.99 0.48 -5.74
N GLY A 573 -4.12 1.45 -6.65
CA GLY A 573 -3.53 1.33 -8.00
C GLY A 573 -4.39 0.60 -9.03
N ASP A 574 -5.59 0.10 -8.69
CA ASP A 574 -6.44 -0.65 -9.63
C ASP A 574 -7.17 0.29 -10.61
N THR A 575 -6.42 0.84 -11.57
CA THR A 575 -6.92 1.72 -12.63
C THR A 575 -7.37 0.98 -13.89
N ASP A 576 -7.40 -0.36 -13.88
CA ASP A 576 -7.55 -1.18 -15.09
C ASP A 576 -6.56 -0.78 -16.20
N ASP A 577 -5.26 -0.80 -15.88
CA ASP A 577 -4.17 -0.36 -16.77
C ASP A 577 -4.36 1.04 -17.36
N GLY A 578 -5.02 1.93 -16.61
CA GLY A 578 -5.26 3.31 -17.01
C GLY A 578 -6.52 3.49 -17.86
N HIS A 579 -7.36 2.46 -18.01
CA HIS A 579 -8.61 2.54 -18.76
C HIS A 579 -9.77 3.09 -17.93
N PHE A 580 -9.64 3.15 -16.60
CA PHE A 580 -10.69 3.67 -15.73
C PHE A 580 -10.58 5.19 -15.54
N GLY A 581 -11.62 5.97 -15.87
CA GLY A 581 -11.63 7.40 -15.58
C GLY A 581 -13.03 7.93 -15.25
N LEU A 582 -13.11 9.23 -14.94
CA LEU A 582 -14.36 9.95 -14.76
C LEU A 582 -14.44 11.15 -15.71
N ASP A 583 -15.64 11.53 -16.10
CA ASP A 583 -15.92 12.82 -16.69
C ASP A 583 -16.19 13.90 -15.61
N ASN A 584 -16.36 15.15 -16.05
CA ASN A 584 -16.63 16.30 -15.18
C ASN A 584 -17.96 16.21 -14.41
N THR A 585 -18.82 15.23 -14.73
CA THR A 585 -20.09 14.98 -14.03
C THR A 585 -19.98 13.84 -13.00
N GLY A 586 -18.85 13.13 -12.95
CA GLY A 586 -18.65 11.93 -12.15
C GLY A 586 -19.13 10.65 -12.83
N GLY A 587 -19.48 10.73 -14.12
CA GLY A 587 -19.77 9.58 -14.95
C GLY A 587 -18.50 8.80 -15.26
N GLN A 588 -18.54 7.48 -15.14
CA GLN A 588 -17.42 6.63 -15.52
C GLN A 588 -17.21 6.68 -17.03
N VAL A 589 -15.96 6.90 -17.44
CA VAL A 589 -15.51 6.89 -18.85
C VAL A 589 -14.39 5.88 -19.04
N VAL A 590 -14.24 5.41 -20.28
CA VAL A 590 -13.12 4.56 -20.69
C VAL A 590 -12.02 5.44 -21.23
N MET A 591 -10.87 5.42 -20.57
CA MET A 591 -9.66 6.12 -20.97
C MET A 591 -8.81 5.25 -21.91
N PRO A 592 -7.85 5.82 -22.66
CA PRO A 592 -7.00 5.08 -23.60
C PRO A 592 -6.05 4.05 -22.96
N GLY A 593 -5.86 4.07 -21.64
CA GLY A 593 -4.87 3.25 -20.94
C GLY A 593 -3.55 3.97 -20.72
N TYR A 594 -2.65 3.36 -19.94
CA TYR A 594 -1.27 3.82 -19.81
C TYR A 594 -0.51 3.63 -21.13
N ALA A 595 0.20 4.68 -21.56
CA ALA A 595 1.11 4.60 -22.69
C ALA A 595 2.43 3.89 -22.30
N ASP A 596 3.26 3.57 -23.31
CA ASP A 596 4.59 3.00 -23.08
C ASP A 596 5.49 3.99 -22.33
N HIS A 597 5.79 3.66 -21.07
CA HIS A 597 6.59 4.49 -20.19
C HIS A 597 7.98 4.84 -20.76
N THR A 598 8.58 3.99 -21.59
CA THR A 598 9.93 4.23 -22.14
C THR A 598 9.99 5.47 -23.05
N THR A 599 8.85 5.86 -23.61
CA THR A 599 8.67 7.03 -24.48
C THR A 599 8.02 8.21 -23.75
N SER A 600 7.76 8.08 -22.44
CA SER A 600 7.07 9.12 -21.69
C SER A 600 7.83 10.44 -21.68
N PRO A 601 7.13 11.57 -21.87
CA PRO A 601 7.73 12.89 -21.73
C PRO A 601 7.83 13.33 -20.26
N TYR A 602 7.29 12.57 -19.30
CA TYR A 602 7.32 12.90 -17.88
C TYR A 602 8.46 12.17 -17.16
N LEU A 603 9.21 12.91 -16.34
CA LEU A 603 10.16 12.37 -15.38
C LEU A 603 9.67 12.65 -13.95
N LEU A 604 10.13 11.88 -12.97
CA LEU A 604 9.78 12.07 -11.57
C LEU A 604 10.14 13.51 -11.12
N PRO A 605 9.33 14.14 -10.26
CA PRO A 605 9.41 15.57 -9.96
C PRO A 605 10.50 15.94 -8.94
N PHE A 606 11.57 15.15 -8.84
CA PHE A 606 12.66 15.35 -7.89
C PHE A 606 14.00 14.97 -8.52
N GLU A 607 15.08 15.46 -7.95
CA GLU A 607 16.42 15.35 -8.53
C GLU A 607 16.87 13.90 -8.75
N LYS A 608 17.63 13.70 -9.82
CA LYS A 608 18.32 12.46 -10.15
C LYS A 608 18.98 11.81 -8.93
N ASP A 609 18.88 10.49 -8.86
CA ASP A 609 19.39 9.62 -7.80
C ASP A 609 18.72 9.78 -6.44
N LYS A 610 17.79 10.73 -6.25
CA LYS A 610 16.91 10.77 -5.07
C LYS A 610 15.83 9.70 -5.16
N THR A 611 15.49 9.15 -4.00
CA THR A 611 14.53 8.07 -3.85
C THR A 611 13.44 8.46 -2.85
N HIS A 612 12.18 8.46 -3.32
CA HIS A 612 11.01 8.76 -2.51
C HIS A 612 10.02 7.59 -2.51
N LEU A 613 9.30 7.41 -1.40
CA LEU A 613 8.19 6.45 -1.33
C LEU A 613 7.03 7.02 -2.13
N CYS A 614 6.36 6.24 -2.96
CA CYS A 614 4.99 6.60 -3.37
C CYS A 614 4.06 6.26 -2.20
N VAL A 615 3.59 7.25 -1.45
CA VAL A 615 2.70 7.03 -0.29
C VAL A 615 1.25 6.83 -0.73
N GLN A 616 0.89 7.42 -1.85
CA GLN A 616 -0.40 7.23 -2.50
C GLN A 616 -0.22 7.30 -4.02
N GLY A 617 -0.57 6.22 -4.72
CA GLY A 617 -0.46 6.15 -6.18
C GLY A 617 -1.74 6.53 -6.89
N HIS A 618 -1.81 6.21 -8.19
CA HIS A 618 -3.07 6.31 -8.92
C HIS A 618 -4.15 5.42 -8.27
N HIS A 619 -5.40 5.83 -8.37
CA HIS A 619 -6.56 5.18 -7.79
C HIS A 619 -6.35 4.81 -6.31
N GLY A 620 -5.83 5.75 -5.53
CA GLY A 620 -5.52 5.54 -4.13
C GLY A 620 -6.68 5.83 -3.17
N ILE A 621 -6.78 5.08 -2.07
CA ILE A 621 -7.98 5.06 -1.20
C ILE A 621 -8.31 6.41 -0.56
N TRP A 622 -7.31 7.21 -0.20
CA TRP A 622 -7.50 8.45 0.56
C TRP A 622 -8.04 9.56 -0.34
N SER A 623 -7.17 10.20 -1.13
CA SER A 623 -7.51 11.34 -1.98
C SER A 623 -7.38 11.10 -3.48
N HIS A 624 -6.88 9.97 -3.96
CA HIS A 624 -6.74 9.70 -5.41
C HIS A 624 -7.85 8.82 -5.94
N ASN A 625 -9.09 9.13 -5.60
CA ASN A 625 -10.21 8.25 -5.85
C ASN A 625 -11.34 8.96 -6.61
N PRO A 626 -12.34 8.20 -7.09
CA PRO A 626 -13.50 8.73 -7.80
C PRO A 626 -14.28 9.84 -7.09
N LYS A 627 -14.11 10.02 -5.77
CA LYS A 627 -14.84 11.03 -4.96
C LYS A 627 -14.17 12.40 -4.99
N THR A 628 -12.85 12.42 -5.20
CA THR A 628 -12.07 13.65 -5.35
C THR A 628 -11.82 13.99 -6.82
N TYR A 629 -12.15 13.07 -7.73
CA TYR A 629 -11.86 13.11 -9.17
C TYR A 629 -10.37 12.96 -9.52
N GLN A 630 -9.48 13.00 -8.51
CA GLN A 630 -8.02 12.94 -8.66
C GLN A 630 -7.49 11.51 -8.82
N ILE A 631 -8.16 10.68 -9.63
CA ILE A 631 -7.82 9.25 -9.79
C ILE A 631 -6.34 9.08 -10.15
N TYR A 632 -5.79 9.92 -11.03
CA TYR A 632 -4.40 9.84 -11.45
C TYR A 632 -3.54 10.87 -10.71
N GLY A 633 -3.70 10.96 -9.38
CA GLY A 633 -2.78 11.66 -8.49
C GLY A 633 -1.66 10.74 -8.02
N VAL A 634 -0.51 11.32 -7.68
CA VAL A 634 0.61 10.63 -7.05
C VAL A 634 1.19 11.51 -5.95
N ASP A 635 1.37 10.92 -4.76
CA ASP A 635 1.94 11.58 -3.60
C ASP A 635 3.30 11.00 -3.23
N PHE A 636 4.28 11.88 -3.08
CA PHE A 636 5.62 11.56 -2.60
C PHE A 636 5.89 12.32 -1.29
N PRO A 637 6.25 11.67 -0.17
CA PRO A 637 6.65 12.37 1.04
C PRO A 637 7.95 13.12 0.77
N HIS A 638 7.99 14.39 1.14
CA HIS A 638 9.14 15.26 0.93
C HIS A 638 9.60 15.88 2.24
N ASP A 639 10.88 16.24 2.28
CA ASP A 639 11.34 17.15 3.32
C ASP A 639 10.69 18.52 3.13
N PHE A 640 10.40 19.21 4.25
CA PHE A 640 9.99 20.61 4.16
C PHE A 640 11.07 21.42 3.43
N ASP A 641 10.65 22.28 2.51
CA ASP A 641 11.51 23.13 1.68
C ASP A 641 12.35 22.36 0.63
N GLU A 642 12.11 21.06 0.43
CA GLU A 642 12.77 20.32 -0.63
C GLU A 642 12.33 20.82 -2.02
N GLU A 643 13.30 20.99 -2.92
CA GLU A 643 13.06 21.44 -4.29
C GLU A 643 12.25 20.41 -5.09
N VAL A 644 11.24 20.92 -5.78
CA VAL A 644 10.39 20.18 -6.72
C VAL A 644 10.76 20.58 -8.13
N LEU A 645 11.07 19.60 -8.97
CA LEU A 645 11.48 19.78 -10.35
C LEU A 645 10.28 19.62 -11.30
N ALA A 646 10.27 20.37 -12.39
CA ALA A 646 9.31 20.16 -13.46
C ALA A 646 9.49 18.75 -14.07
N MET A 647 8.41 17.97 -14.06
CA MET A 647 8.33 16.63 -14.67
C MET A 647 8.46 16.68 -16.19
N ARG A 648 8.05 17.78 -16.82
CA ARG A 648 8.06 18.03 -18.27
C ARG A 648 8.10 19.54 -18.50
N GLY A 649 8.79 19.97 -19.55
CA GLY A 649 8.83 21.39 -19.93
C GLY A 649 7.44 21.92 -20.34
N GLY A 650 7.25 23.23 -20.22
CA GLY A 650 5.98 23.88 -20.56
C GLY A 650 5.92 25.34 -20.14
N THR A 651 4.71 25.90 -20.18
CA THR A 651 4.44 27.30 -19.78
C THR A 651 3.66 27.33 -18.48
N VAL A 652 4.08 28.13 -17.50
CA VAL A 652 3.32 28.35 -16.27
C VAL A 652 2.06 29.15 -16.60
N ILE A 653 0.88 28.64 -16.25
CA ILE A 653 -0.41 29.30 -16.56
C ILE A 653 -1.20 29.73 -15.33
N GLY A 654 -0.72 29.37 -14.14
CA GLY A 654 -1.35 29.70 -12.87
C GLY A 654 -0.57 29.12 -11.71
N PHE A 655 -0.61 29.82 -10.57
CA PHE A 655 -0.07 29.34 -9.32
C PHE A 655 -0.79 30.00 -8.15
N GLU A 656 -0.73 29.36 -6.98
CA GLU A 656 -1.11 29.89 -5.68
C GLU A 656 0.00 29.53 -4.69
N ASP A 657 0.44 30.50 -3.89
CA ASP A 657 1.64 30.36 -3.05
C ASP A 657 1.56 31.16 -1.74
N SER A 658 0.40 31.79 -1.49
CA SER A 658 0.22 32.71 -0.37
C SER A 658 -0.26 32.03 0.91
N HIS A 659 -0.80 30.80 0.82
CA HIS A 659 -1.34 30.10 1.97
C HIS A 659 -0.24 29.73 2.94
N ALA A 660 -0.53 29.91 4.23
CA ALA A 660 0.40 29.63 5.29
C ALA A 660 0.67 28.12 5.38
N ASN A 661 1.90 27.74 5.75
CA ASN A 661 2.21 26.37 6.11
C ASN A 661 1.19 25.88 7.17
N ASN A 662 0.79 24.62 7.09
CA ASN A 662 -0.29 24.00 7.87
C ASN A 662 -1.73 24.52 7.64
N ASP A 663 -2.00 25.39 6.65
CA ASP A 663 -3.38 25.63 6.22
C ASP A 663 -3.99 24.32 5.71
N LYS A 664 -5.06 23.83 6.36
CA LYS A 664 -5.69 22.53 6.05
C LYS A 664 -6.81 22.62 5.01
N GLU A 665 -7.25 23.83 4.69
CA GLU A 665 -8.34 24.06 3.75
C GLU A 665 -7.80 24.49 2.39
N ASN A 666 -6.73 25.29 2.38
CA ASN A 666 -6.14 25.83 1.17
C ASN A 666 -4.71 25.34 0.97
N TRP A 667 -4.36 25.09 -0.29
CA TRP A 667 -3.09 24.52 -0.70
C TRP A 667 -2.38 25.43 -1.70
N ASN A 668 -1.05 25.44 -1.63
CA ASN A 668 -0.21 26.09 -2.62
C ASN A 668 0.11 25.11 -3.75
N PHE A 669 0.02 25.60 -4.99
CA PHE A 669 0.21 24.78 -6.17
C PHE A 669 0.71 25.62 -7.36
N ILE A 670 1.34 24.95 -8.33
CA ILE A 670 1.68 25.52 -9.64
C ILE A 670 1.13 24.65 -10.77
N VAL A 671 0.64 25.28 -11.83
CA VAL A 671 0.10 24.61 -13.03
C VAL A 671 0.96 24.94 -14.25
N ILE A 672 1.48 23.90 -14.89
CA ILE A 672 2.33 23.98 -16.08
C ILE A 672 1.57 23.37 -17.25
N ARG A 673 1.29 24.19 -18.27
CA ARG A 673 0.68 23.77 -19.52
C ARG A 673 1.76 23.22 -20.45
N HIS A 674 1.55 22.02 -20.98
CA HIS A 674 2.49 21.35 -21.87
C HIS A 674 2.19 21.65 -23.35
N ASP A 675 2.25 22.93 -23.69
CA ASP A 675 2.51 23.39 -25.04
C ASP A 675 3.87 24.08 -25.04
N ASP A 676 4.79 23.59 -25.86
CA ASP A 676 6.12 24.20 -25.92
C ASP A 676 6.10 25.33 -26.97
N PRO A 677 6.18 26.62 -26.56
CA PRO A 677 6.34 27.71 -27.52
C PRO A 677 7.74 27.73 -28.18
N LEU A 678 8.73 27.00 -27.66
CA LEU A 678 10.10 26.94 -28.16
C LEU A 678 10.31 25.86 -29.23
N GLU A 679 9.49 24.80 -29.26
CA GLU A 679 9.71 23.66 -30.15
C GLU A 679 8.53 23.28 -31.07
N GLY A 680 7.41 24.03 -31.05
CA GLY A 680 6.26 23.70 -31.90
C GLY A 680 5.66 22.32 -31.60
N VAL A 681 5.84 21.84 -30.35
CA VAL A 681 5.42 20.51 -29.93
C VAL A 681 3.90 20.49 -29.82
N THR A 682 3.28 19.87 -30.83
CA THR A 682 1.92 19.33 -30.73
C THR A 682 1.84 18.42 -29.52
N PRO A 683 0.67 18.29 -28.85
CA PRO A 683 0.51 17.32 -27.78
C PRO A 683 1.08 15.96 -28.20
N ASN A 684 1.81 15.32 -27.29
CA ASN A 684 2.46 14.04 -27.55
C ASN A 684 1.37 13.03 -27.91
N SER A 685 1.32 12.61 -29.17
CA SER A 685 0.24 11.79 -29.71
C SER A 685 0.14 10.41 -29.09
N ASP A 686 1.10 10.01 -28.26
CA ASP A 686 1.11 8.73 -27.55
C ASP A 686 0.66 8.88 -26.10
N HIS A 687 1.12 9.94 -25.42
CA HIS A 687 0.95 10.16 -23.97
C HIS A 687 -0.14 11.17 -23.60
N ASP A 688 -0.37 12.17 -24.44
CA ASP A 688 -1.30 13.25 -24.14
C ASP A 688 -2.70 12.91 -24.69
N LYS A 689 -3.38 11.95 -24.06
CA LYS A 689 -4.71 11.49 -24.48
C LYS A 689 -5.73 11.43 -23.35
N ASP A 690 -6.97 11.70 -23.71
CA ASP A 690 -8.16 11.41 -22.89
C ASP A 690 -9.17 10.55 -23.68
N GLN A 691 -10.39 10.41 -23.18
CA GLN A 691 -11.47 9.67 -23.85
C GLN A 691 -11.85 10.21 -25.25
N THR A 692 -11.42 11.42 -25.60
CA THR A 692 -11.70 12.09 -26.88
C THR A 692 -10.54 12.01 -27.89
N GLY A 693 -9.37 11.53 -27.46
CA GLY A 693 -8.18 11.39 -28.29
C GLY A 693 -7.04 12.27 -27.81
N VAL A 694 -6.24 12.80 -28.74
CA VAL A 694 -5.05 13.62 -28.43
C VAL A 694 -5.50 15.00 -27.91
N VAL A 695 -5.05 15.36 -26.72
CA VAL A 695 -5.45 16.57 -26.00
C VAL A 695 -4.26 17.32 -25.45
N ARG A 696 -4.43 18.62 -25.20
CA ARG A 696 -3.41 19.38 -24.46
C ARG A 696 -3.45 19.03 -22.98
N THR A 697 -2.28 18.78 -22.40
CA THR A 697 -2.11 18.39 -21.00
C THR A 697 -1.54 19.50 -20.13
N TYR A 698 -1.83 19.39 -18.84
CA TYR A 698 -1.40 20.31 -17.79
C TYR A 698 -0.94 19.50 -16.60
N ALA A 699 0.27 19.75 -16.10
CA ALA A 699 0.75 19.18 -14.85
C ALA A 699 0.46 20.14 -13.70
N VAL A 700 -0.08 19.60 -12.60
CA VAL A 700 -0.31 20.31 -11.36
C VAL A 700 0.63 19.74 -10.30
N TYR A 701 1.32 20.63 -9.60
CA TYR A 701 2.19 20.31 -8.47
C TYR A 701 1.58 20.99 -7.25
N GLY A 702 1.25 20.22 -6.22
CA GLY A 702 0.52 20.70 -5.05
C GLY A 702 1.27 20.52 -3.74
N HIS A 703 0.67 21.07 -2.68
CA HIS A 703 1.20 21.04 -1.31
C HIS A 703 2.55 21.76 -1.16
N GLY A 704 2.78 22.81 -1.94
CA GLY A 704 3.94 23.69 -1.76
C GLY A 704 3.95 24.37 -0.38
N ARG A 705 5.13 24.72 0.12
CA ARG A 705 5.22 25.59 1.30
C ARG A 705 4.80 27.02 0.95
N GLN A 706 4.54 27.85 1.95
CA GLN A 706 4.32 29.28 1.76
C GLN A 706 5.51 29.93 1.06
N ASN A 707 5.23 30.72 0.02
CA ASN A 707 6.21 31.38 -0.84
C ASN A 707 7.18 30.41 -1.58
N GLY A 708 6.88 29.11 -1.61
CA GLY A 708 7.76 28.11 -2.20
C GLY A 708 7.90 28.23 -3.72
N ILE A 709 6.90 28.77 -4.41
CA ILE A 709 6.95 28.96 -5.87
C ILE A 709 7.66 30.28 -6.18
N THR A 710 7.28 31.36 -5.50
CA THR A 710 7.91 32.67 -5.66
C THR A 710 9.40 32.64 -5.33
N ASP A 711 9.83 31.90 -4.31
CA ASP A 711 11.25 31.70 -3.99
C ASP A 711 11.98 30.94 -5.13
N ALA A 712 11.40 29.86 -5.67
CA ALA A 712 11.99 29.08 -6.77
C ALA A 712 12.14 29.85 -8.09
N PHE A 713 11.32 30.88 -8.31
CA PHE A 713 11.43 31.76 -9.48
C PHE A 713 12.33 32.97 -9.23
N ALA A 714 12.40 33.44 -7.98
CA ALA A 714 13.29 34.52 -7.58
C ALA A 714 14.78 34.17 -7.75
N THR A 715 15.17 32.89 -7.59
CA THR A 715 16.55 32.42 -7.88
C THR A 715 16.96 32.67 -9.34
N ARG A 716 15.98 32.77 -10.24
CA ARG A 716 16.15 33.07 -11.67
C ARG A 716 15.91 34.54 -12.01
N GLY A 717 15.71 35.40 -11.01
CA GLY A 717 15.40 36.82 -11.20
C GLY A 717 13.98 37.09 -11.72
N ILE A 718 13.06 36.11 -11.63
CA ILE A 718 11.67 36.27 -12.06
C ILE A 718 10.83 36.67 -10.86
N VAL A 719 10.24 37.86 -10.92
CA VAL A 719 9.35 38.34 -9.85
C VAL A 719 7.97 37.70 -9.96
N ALA A 720 7.23 37.65 -8.85
CA ALA A 720 5.93 36.98 -8.76
C ALA A 720 4.93 37.37 -9.87
N ALA A 721 4.93 38.65 -10.28
CA ALA A 721 4.05 39.16 -11.34
C ALA A 721 4.35 38.58 -12.74
N ASP A 722 5.57 38.10 -12.96
CA ASP A 722 6.07 37.60 -14.25
C ASP A 722 6.14 36.06 -14.30
N ILE A 723 5.76 35.36 -13.22
CA ILE A 723 5.77 33.89 -13.17
C ILE A 723 4.79 33.30 -14.19
N ILE A 724 3.56 33.83 -14.28
CA ILE A 724 2.58 33.38 -15.29
C ILE A 724 3.08 33.77 -16.68
N GLY A 725 3.11 32.81 -17.60
CA GLY A 725 3.68 32.96 -18.94
C GLY A 725 5.16 32.58 -19.03
N THR A 726 5.84 32.35 -17.90
CA THR A 726 7.23 31.86 -17.91
C THR A 726 7.29 30.44 -18.46
N VAL A 727 8.24 30.20 -19.37
CA VAL A 727 8.58 28.86 -19.85
C VAL A 727 9.54 28.19 -18.87
N VAL A 728 9.26 26.94 -18.52
CA VAL A 728 10.10 26.09 -17.68
C VAL A 728 10.51 24.85 -18.45
N ARG A 729 11.72 24.36 -18.18
CA ARG A 729 12.26 23.13 -18.75
C ARG A 729 12.03 21.96 -17.79
N GLN A 730 11.98 20.74 -18.33
CA GLN A 730 12.08 19.54 -17.50
C GLN A 730 13.35 19.61 -16.65
N GLY A 731 13.26 19.23 -15.37
CA GLY A 731 14.37 19.29 -14.42
C GLY A 731 14.62 20.66 -13.79
N GLN A 732 13.86 21.70 -14.17
CA GLN A 732 13.97 23.02 -13.56
C GLN A 732 13.18 23.09 -12.24
N VAL A 733 13.72 23.78 -11.22
CA VAL A 733 13.02 23.99 -9.94
C VAL A 733 11.80 24.91 -10.16
N VAL A 734 10.63 24.44 -9.73
CA VAL A 734 9.35 25.15 -9.91
C VAL A 734 8.61 25.44 -8.61
N MET A 735 8.94 24.73 -7.53
CA MET A 735 8.29 24.86 -6.23
C MET A 735 9.19 24.26 -5.14
N HIS A 736 8.98 24.67 -3.89
CA HIS A 736 9.51 23.99 -2.70
C HIS A 736 8.37 23.28 -1.94
N ALA A 737 8.59 22.02 -1.54
CA ALA A 737 7.58 21.19 -0.89
C ALA A 737 7.20 21.69 0.52
N GLY A 738 5.94 21.46 0.93
CA GLY A 738 5.38 21.87 2.22
C GLY A 738 4.17 21.01 2.65
N ASP A 739 3.30 21.57 3.51
CA ASP A 739 2.19 20.88 4.18
C ASP A 739 0.84 21.64 4.10
N THR A 740 0.70 22.50 3.09
CA THR A 740 -0.57 23.22 2.83
C THR A 740 -1.64 22.27 2.30
N GLY A 741 -2.93 22.61 2.37
CA GLY A 741 -4.05 21.76 1.96
C GLY A 741 -4.42 20.64 2.93
N ARG A 742 -5.32 19.76 2.47
CA ARG A 742 -5.72 18.52 3.15
C ARG A 742 -4.58 17.50 3.16
N SER A 743 -3.54 17.84 3.91
CA SER A 743 -2.27 17.15 3.96
C SER A 743 -1.96 16.73 5.40
N GLY A 744 -1.68 15.45 5.60
CA GLY A 744 -1.30 14.89 6.91
C GLY A 744 0.16 15.17 7.31
N TYR A 745 1.02 15.50 6.34
CA TYR A 745 2.46 15.71 6.49
C TYR A 745 3.06 16.30 5.21
N ASN A 746 4.30 16.79 5.25
CA ASN A 746 4.96 17.32 4.06
C ASN A 746 5.06 16.28 2.94
N HIS A 747 4.43 16.57 1.80
CA HIS A 747 4.47 15.72 0.62
C HIS A 747 4.24 16.57 -0.62
N LEU A 748 4.56 16.00 -1.78
CA LEU A 748 4.29 16.55 -3.09
C LEU A 748 3.16 15.74 -3.72
N HIS A 749 2.06 16.41 -4.04
CA HIS A 749 1.03 15.88 -4.94
C HIS A 749 1.38 16.26 -6.37
N VAL A 750 1.35 15.30 -7.29
CA VAL A 750 1.37 15.57 -8.73
C VAL A 750 0.24 14.87 -9.46
N HIS A 751 -0.33 15.53 -10.47
CA HIS A 751 -1.25 14.90 -11.41
C HIS A 751 -1.21 15.59 -12.77
N VAL A 752 -1.72 14.90 -13.79
CA VAL A 752 -1.92 15.45 -15.14
C VAL A 752 -3.41 15.54 -15.44
N THR A 753 -3.82 16.67 -16.02
CA THR A 753 -5.22 16.97 -16.40
C THR A 753 -5.29 17.55 -17.81
N THR A 754 -6.51 17.64 -18.34
CA THR A 754 -6.83 18.41 -19.56
C THR A 754 -7.38 19.79 -19.19
N ALA A 755 -7.64 20.61 -20.21
CA ALA A 755 -8.32 21.89 -20.02
C ALA A 755 -9.71 21.75 -19.38
N ALA A 756 -10.38 20.60 -19.56
CA ALA A 756 -11.68 20.35 -18.97
C ALA A 756 -11.62 20.19 -17.44
N GLY A 757 -10.46 19.82 -16.88
CA GLY A 757 -10.24 19.73 -15.43
C GLY A 757 -9.77 21.05 -14.79
N LEU A 758 -9.71 22.15 -15.56
CA LEU A 758 -9.25 23.46 -15.11
C LEU A 758 -10.28 24.56 -15.42
N ASN A 759 -10.34 25.60 -14.59
CA ASN A 759 -11.12 26.80 -14.88
C ASN A 759 -10.23 27.86 -15.56
N LEU A 760 -10.20 27.87 -16.88
CA LEU A 760 -9.35 28.79 -17.66
C LEU A 760 -10.13 30.01 -18.18
N ASP A 761 -9.48 31.18 -18.26
CA ASP A 761 -10.01 32.37 -18.94
C ASP A 761 -9.86 32.25 -20.47
N GLY A 762 -10.36 33.26 -21.20
CA GLY A 762 -10.20 33.32 -22.65
C GLY A 762 -8.75 33.44 -23.14
N SER A 763 -7.78 33.66 -22.24
CA SER A 763 -6.34 33.68 -22.53
C SER A 763 -5.66 32.34 -22.18
N GLY A 764 -6.41 31.37 -21.64
CA GLY A 764 -5.88 30.08 -21.20
C GLY A 764 -5.15 30.12 -19.86
N ASN A 765 -5.33 31.18 -19.07
CA ASN A 765 -4.80 31.31 -17.71
C ASN A 765 -5.84 30.85 -16.70
N LEU A 766 -5.37 30.42 -15.53
CA LEU A 766 -6.23 29.97 -14.45
C LEU A 766 -7.08 31.12 -13.85
N THR A 767 -8.38 30.90 -13.65
CA THR A 767 -9.33 31.92 -13.13
C THR A 767 -9.80 31.72 -11.69
N SER A 768 -9.73 30.50 -11.15
CA SER A 768 -10.16 30.21 -9.79
C SER A 768 -9.52 28.94 -9.24
N GLN A 769 -9.43 28.86 -7.91
CA GLN A 769 -8.88 27.70 -7.18
C GLN A 769 -9.85 26.50 -7.08
N SER A 770 -11.11 26.61 -7.55
CA SER A 770 -12.10 25.51 -7.43
C SER A 770 -12.14 24.64 -8.67
N TYR A 771 -11.42 23.51 -8.64
CA TYR A 771 -11.28 22.61 -9.79
C TYR A 771 -12.30 21.46 -9.74
N PRO A 772 -12.97 21.14 -10.85
CA PRO A 772 -13.41 19.77 -11.09
C PRO A 772 -12.16 18.97 -11.48
N TYR A 773 -11.49 18.31 -10.53
CA TYR A 773 -10.20 17.66 -10.76
C TYR A 773 -10.31 16.43 -11.68
N VAL A 774 -10.59 16.57 -12.98
CA VAL A 774 -10.62 15.41 -13.88
C VAL A 774 -9.21 15.11 -14.39
N THR A 775 -8.54 14.18 -13.70
CA THR A 775 -7.21 13.72 -14.06
C THR A 775 -7.23 12.67 -15.18
N ILE A 776 -6.16 12.58 -15.96
CA ILE A 776 -5.99 11.57 -17.01
C ILE A 776 -4.85 10.61 -16.66
N PRO A 777 -4.83 9.37 -17.22
CA PRO A 777 -3.73 8.46 -17.04
C PRO A 777 -2.44 9.05 -17.60
N PHE A 778 -1.36 8.97 -16.82
CA PHE A 778 -0.01 9.33 -17.27
C PHE A 778 1.00 8.37 -16.64
N VAL A 779 2.21 8.34 -17.19
CA VAL A 779 3.30 7.48 -16.72
C VAL A 779 4.61 8.26 -16.71
N PHE A 780 5.54 7.86 -15.86
CA PHE A 780 6.90 8.41 -15.80
C PHE A 780 7.87 7.55 -16.60
N LYS A 781 8.83 8.17 -17.27
CA LYS A 781 9.88 7.44 -18.00
C LYS A 781 10.90 6.80 -17.07
N ASP A 782 11.16 7.42 -15.94
CA ASP A 782 12.26 7.11 -15.01
C ASP A 782 11.81 6.53 -13.67
N ALA A 783 10.53 6.15 -13.51
CA ALA A 783 10.03 5.53 -12.28
C ALA A 783 10.65 4.14 -12.06
N LEU A 784 11.87 4.12 -11.53
CA LEU A 784 12.67 2.94 -11.23
C LEU A 784 12.39 2.46 -9.80
N ASN A 785 11.88 1.23 -9.67
CA ASN A 785 11.70 0.52 -8.42
C ASN A 785 12.50 -0.81 -8.40
N ARG A 786 12.31 -1.64 -7.36
CA ARG A 786 13.04 -2.92 -7.19
C ARG A 786 12.84 -3.93 -8.32
N THR A 787 11.74 -3.85 -9.07
CA THR A 787 11.42 -4.75 -10.19
C THR A 787 11.85 -4.19 -11.55
N GLY A 788 12.36 -2.95 -11.58
CA GLY A 788 12.73 -2.24 -12.80
C GLY A 788 11.93 -0.94 -12.96
N LYS A 789 11.89 -0.42 -14.19
CA LYS A 789 11.07 0.74 -14.52
C LYS A 789 9.67 0.26 -14.91
N ASP A 790 8.65 0.65 -14.15
CA ASP A 790 7.25 0.32 -14.45
C ASP A 790 6.42 1.53 -14.90
N GLY A 791 6.94 2.74 -14.70
CA GLY A 791 6.34 4.00 -15.13
C GLY A 791 5.11 4.45 -14.36
N VAL A 792 4.51 3.59 -13.53
CA VAL A 792 3.29 3.86 -12.78
C VAL A 792 3.60 3.76 -11.29
N PRO A 793 3.72 4.90 -10.59
CA PRO A 793 3.97 4.88 -9.15
C PRO A 793 2.85 4.18 -8.39
N LYS A 794 3.19 3.10 -7.69
CA LYS A 794 2.29 2.32 -6.84
C LYS A 794 2.57 2.64 -5.39
N ALA A 795 1.50 2.75 -4.60
CA ALA A 795 1.65 2.99 -3.17
C ALA A 795 2.57 1.93 -2.54
N LEU A 796 3.26 2.32 -1.47
CA LEU A 796 4.21 1.48 -0.73
C LEU A 796 5.45 1.01 -1.55
N ASN A 797 5.77 1.63 -2.68
CA ASN A 797 6.98 1.34 -3.44
C ASN A 797 7.92 2.55 -3.51
N PHE A 798 9.23 2.31 -3.40
CA PHE A 798 10.24 3.34 -3.60
C PHE A 798 10.56 3.58 -5.06
N TYR A 799 10.68 4.85 -5.44
CA TYR A 799 11.00 5.28 -6.80
C TYR A 799 12.21 6.19 -6.81
N THR A 800 13.20 5.87 -7.65
CA THR A 800 14.39 6.68 -7.87
C THR A 800 14.27 7.47 -9.16
N SER A 801 14.53 8.78 -9.14
CA SER A 801 14.45 9.62 -10.33
C SER A 801 15.74 9.64 -11.15
N GLU A 802 15.60 9.90 -12.44
CA GLU A 802 16.67 10.27 -13.39
C GLU A 802 16.53 11.74 -13.87
N ASN A 803 15.64 12.54 -13.26
CA ASN A 803 15.39 13.93 -13.64
C ASN A 803 16.56 14.82 -13.25
N GLU A 804 17.39 15.14 -14.23
CA GLU A 804 18.58 15.96 -14.04
C GLU A 804 18.18 17.40 -13.72
N LYS A 805 18.57 17.89 -12.54
CA LYS A 805 18.38 19.28 -12.17
C LYS A 805 19.08 20.17 -13.18
N VAL A 806 18.33 21.03 -13.86
CA VAL A 806 18.89 22.00 -14.81
C VAL A 806 19.33 23.24 -14.04
N ASP A 807 20.63 23.57 -14.14
CA ASP A 807 21.28 24.70 -13.45
C ASP A 807 20.47 26.00 -13.59
N GLU A 808 20.30 26.72 -12.48
CA GLU A 808 19.57 28.01 -12.38
C GLU A 808 20.24 29.17 -13.12
N ARG A 809 21.39 28.93 -13.76
CA ARG A 809 22.07 29.97 -14.55
C ARG A 809 21.11 30.43 -15.63
N PRO A 810 20.94 31.76 -15.83
CA PRO A 810 20.13 32.27 -16.92
C PRO A 810 20.71 31.72 -18.23
N ASN A 811 20.09 30.67 -18.77
CA ASN A 811 20.46 30.20 -20.08
C ASN A 811 19.97 31.26 -21.07
N PHE A 812 20.82 31.67 -22.01
CA PHE A 812 20.49 32.63 -23.06
C PHE A 812 19.33 32.17 -23.97
N ASP A 813 18.76 31.00 -23.71
CA ASP A 813 17.58 30.44 -24.36
C ASP A 813 16.25 30.81 -23.66
N GLN A 814 16.29 31.49 -22.50
CA GLN A 814 15.08 31.94 -21.77
C GLN A 814 14.48 33.24 -22.35
N PHE A 815 15.07 33.82 -23.40
CA PHE A 815 14.45 34.92 -24.10
C PHE A 815 13.27 34.41 -24.94
N PRO A 816 12.08 35.03 -24.87
CA PRO A 816 10.96 34.65 -25.73
C PRO A 816 11.38 34.73 -27.21
N PRO A 817 11.03 33.73 -28.05
CA PRO A 817 11.29 33.79 -29.47
C PRO A 817 10.77 35.09 -30.10
N PRO A 818 11.52 35.66 -31.07
CA PRO A 818 12.57 35.02 -31.84
C PRO A 818 13.95 35.53 -31.41
N ALA A 819 14.42 35.17 -30.22
CA ALA A 819 15.83 35.32 -29.89
C ALA A 819 16.64 34.24 -30.61
N HIS A 820 17.28 34.57 -31.73
CA HIS A 820 18.28 33.66 -32.33
C HIS A 820 19.63 33.89 -31.66
N CYS A 821 20.22 32.84 -31.11
CA CYS A 821 21.60 32.84 -30.62
C CYS A 821 22.53 32.07 -31.59
N GLY A 822 23.84 32.31 -31.51
CA GLY A 822 24.82 31.59 -32.33
C GLY A 822 26.24 32.16 -32.21
N ARG A 823 27.11 31.82 -33.15
CA ARG A 823 28.50 32.31 -33.24
C ARG A 823 28.72 33.25 -34.43
N VAL A 824 29.52 34.28 -34.20
CA VAL A 824 30.01 35.18 -35.26
C VAL A 824 30.99 34.41 -36.16
N VAL A 825 30.71 34.33 -37.45
CA VAL A 825 31.56 33.68 -38.46
C VAL A 825 32.60 34.66 -39.00
N PHE A 826 32.17 35.90 -39.24
CA PHE A 826 33.00 36.98 -39.75
C PHE A 826 32.45 38.33 -39.29
N SER A 827 33.27 39.37 -39.22
CA SER A 827 32.80 40.72 -38.90
C SER A 827 33.61 41.78 -39.64
N THR A 828 32.92 42.85 -40.03
CA THR A 828 33.52 44.10 -40.50
C THR A 828 33.21 45.21 -39.50
N ILE A 829 33.63 46.44 -39.81
CA ILE A 829 33.35 47.60 -38.97
C ILE A 829 31.84 47.91 -38.84
N ASP A 830 31.03 47.47 -39.80
CA ASP A 830 29.62 47.81 -39.99
C ASP A 830 28.73 46.58 -40.30
N SER A 831 29.26 45.37 -40.17
CA SER A 831 28.50 44.14 -40.38
C SER A 831 29.03 42.95 -39.59
N VAL A 832 28.20 41.92 -39.46
CA VAL A 832 28.56 40.63 -38.86
C VAL A 832 27.91 39.48 -39.64
N GLU A 833 28.69 38.47 -40.01
CA GLU A 833 28.20 37.23 -40.59
C GLU A 833 27.86 36.26 -39.46
N LEU A 834 26.63 35.76 -39.49
CA LEU A 834 26.10 34.81 -38.51
C LEU A 834 26.36 33.36 -38.95
N GLU A 835 26.36 32.44 -38.00
CA GLU A 835 26.47 31.01 -38.30
C GLU A 835 25.29 30.47 -39.14
N SER A 836 25.47 29.26 -39.67
CA SER A 836 24.55 28.64 -40.64
C SER A 836 23.12 28.42 -40.12
N GLY A 837 22.89 28.47 -38.80
CA GLY A 837 21.57 28.35 -38.17
C GLY A 837 20.67 29.58 -38.31
N ALA A 838 21.18 30.72 -38.79
CA ALA A 838 20.40 31.95 -38.95
C ALA A 838 19.40 31.90 -40.14
N SER A 839 18.32 32.69 -40.08
CA SER A 839 17.23 32.69 -41.07
C SER A 839 17.71 32.85 -42.52
N SER A 840 17.13 32.12 -43.48
CA SER A 840 17.45 32.28 -44.91
C SER A 840 16.68 33.39 -45.62
N THR A 841 15.82 34.11 -44.89
CA THR A 841 14.98 35.17 -45.45
C THR A 841 15.67 36.52 -45.33
N ASN A 842 15.77 37.27 -46.43
CA ASN A 842 16.31 38.64 -46.41
C ASN A 842 15.48 39.54 -45.49
N ASP A 843 16.16 40.43 -44.79
CA ASP A 843 15.59 41.39 -43.83
C ASP A 843 14.81 40.76 -42.66
N PHE A 844 14.93 39.45 -42.43
CA PHE A 844 14.26 38.77 -41.31
C PHE A 844 14.59 39.40 -39.95
N TYR A 845 15.82 39.88 -39.77
CA TYR A 845 16.26 40.57 -38.55
C TYR A 845 16.25 42.11 -38.68
N LYS A 846 15.63 42.69 -39.70
CA LYS A 846 15.62 44.15 -39.87
C LYS A 846 14.91 44.83 -38.70
N ASN A 847 15.51 45.89 -38.16
CA ASN A 847 15.10 46.61 -36.94
C ASN A 847 15.21 45.84 -35.63
N ALA A 848 15.64 44.57 -35.64
CA ALA A 848 16.07 43.90 -34.43
C ALA A 848 17.38 44.51 -33.92
N HIS A 849 17.83 44.03 -32.77
CA HIS A 849 19.14 44.38 -32.23
C HIS A 849 19.99 43.13 -32.16
N VAL A 850 21.24 43.23 -32.59
CA VAL A 850 22.26 42.20 -32.41
C VAL A 850 23.09 42.55 -31.19
N PHE A 851 23.24 41.55 -30.33
CA PHE A 851 24.07 41.58 -29.15
C PHE A 851 25.17 40.54 -29.29
N ILE A 852 26.42 40.88 -29.01
CA ILE A 852 27.56 39.97 -29.14
C ILE A 852 28.40 40.03 -27.87
N ARG A 853 28.60 38.88 -27.22
CA ARG A 853 29.51 38.68 -26.09
C ARG A 853 30.82 38.07 -26.59
N HIS A 854 31.91 38.80 -26.41
CA HIS A 854 33.26 38.33 -26.67
C HIS A 854 34.03 38.26 -25.35
N GLU A 855 34.66 37.13 -25.05
CA GLU A 855 35.41 36.96 -23.80
C GLU A 855 36.89 36.70 -24.14
N PRO A 856 37.72 37.75 -24.31
CA PRO A 856 39.13 37.59 -24.66
C PRO A 856 39.94 36.95 -23.53
N THR A 857 39.45 37.05 -22.29
CA THR A 857 40.02 36.40 -21.12
C THR A 857 38.88 36.00 -20.19
N PRO A 858 38.89 34.79 -19.59
CA PRO A 858 37.84 34.35 -18.67
C PRO A 858 37.59 35.37 -17.56
N GLY A 859 36.33 35.76 -17.36
CA GLY A 859 35.90 36.74 -16.36
C GLY A 859 36.00 38.21 -16.79
N ASN A 860 36.31 38.50 -18.07
CA ASN A 860 36.34 39.87 -18.58
C ASN A 860 35.66 39.99 -19.95
N PRO A 861 34.32 39.87 -20.02
CA PRO A 861 33.59 39.96 -21.27
C PRO A 861 33.56 41.40 -21.82
N ILE A 862 33.66 41.49 -23.15
CA ILE A 862 33.40 42.68 -23.97
C ILE A 862 32.07 42.45 -24.66
N TYR A 863 31.21 43.47 -24.62
CA TYR A 863 29.89 43.41 -25.22
C TYR A 863 29.75 44.39 -26.38
N TYR A 864 29.23 43.91 -27.49
CA TYR A 864 28.87 44.71 -28.66
C TYR A 864 27.35 44.72 -28.81
N PHE A 865 26.79 45.89 -29.10
CA PHE A 865 25.35 46.04 -29.27
C PHE A 865 25.04 47.03 -30.39
N LYS A 866 24.23 46.62 -31.37
CA LYS A 866 23.77 47.50 -32.44
C LYS A 866 22.38 47.14 -32.94
N LYS A 867 21.66 48.14 -33.45
CA LYS A 867 20.46 47.94 -34.25
C LYS A 867 20.82 47.38 -35.62
N ILE A 868 20.04 46.44 -36.11
CA ILE A 868 20.18 45.82 -37.43
C ILE A 868 19.42 46.66 -38.45
N THR A 869 20.13 47.17 -39.46
CA THR A 869 19.56 47.99 -40.54
C THR A 869 19.20 47.19 -41.79
N GLY A 870 19.84 46.03 -41.97
CA GLY A 870 19.57 45.08 -43.06
C GLY A 870 20.10 43.69 -42.73
N TYR A 871 19.54 42.68 -43.39
CA TYR A 871 20.00 41.30 -43.27
C TYR A 871 19.93 40.58 -44.62
N ASP A 872 21.05 40.02 -45.08
CA ASP A 872 21.08 39.15 -46.26
C ASP A 872 20.97 37.69 -45.80
N GLY A 873 19.81 37.07 -46.02
CA GLY A 873 19.54 35.70 -45.61
C GLY A 873 20.32 34.64 -46.41
N SER A 874 20.88 35.01 -47.57
CA SER A 874 21.69 34.12 -48.39
C SER A 874 23.14 34.03 -47.89
N THR A 875 23.70 35.16 -47.48
CA THR A 875 25.07 35.26 -46.94
C THR A 875 25.12 35.28 -45.42
N LYS A 876 23.97 35.37 -44.74
CA LYS A 876 23.82 35.52 -43.28
C LYS A 876 24.49 36.78 -42.73
N ILE A 877 24.68 37.79 -43.57
CA ILE A 877 25.30 39.06 -43.17
C ILE A 877 24.23 39.98 -42.59
N VAL A 878 24.45 40.37 -41.34
CA VAL A 878 23.74 41.42 -40.62
C VAL A 878 24.47 42.73 -40.83
N THR A 879 23.80 43.73 -41.40
CA THR A 879 24.27 45.11 -41.46
C THR A 879 23.74 45.86 -40.24
N ILE A 880 24.62 46.60 -39.56
CA ILE A 880 24.29 47.31 -38.33
C ILE A 880 24.14 48.82 -38.56
N GLU A 881 23.58 49.54 -37.58
CA GLU A 881 23.49 50.99 -37.60
C GLU A 881 24.83 51.63 -37.21
N GLY A 882 25.46 52.31 -38.17
CA GLY A 882 26.77 52.92 -38.00
C GLY A 882 27.89 51.88 -37.90
N ASN A 883 28.98 52.27 -37.25
CA ASN A 883 30.14 51.41 -37.02
C ASN A 883 30.14 50.88 -35.59
N TRP A 884 30.76 49.72 -35.35
CA TRP A 884 31.19 49.34 -34.00
C TRP A 884 32.11 50.45 -33.44
N GLY A 885 31.80 50.98 -32.26
CA GLY A 885 32.53 52.11 -31.66
C GLY A 885 33.93 51.78 -31.17
N ILE A 886 34.35 50.52 -31.32
CA ILE A 886 35.67 50.01 -30.97
C ILE A 886 36.29 49.27 -32.14
N SER A 887 37.57 49.54 -32.39
CA SER A 887 38.43 48.69 -33.21
C SER A 887 39.17 47.73 -32.27
N PRO A 888 39.08 46.41 -32.46
CA PRO A 888 38.49 45.71 -33.62
C PRO A 888 36.99 45.40 -33.48
N ALA A 889 36.37 45.11 -34.63
CA ALA A 889 35.03 44.53 -34.75
C ALA A 889 34.90 43.22 -33.93
N PRO A 890 33.67 42.76 -33.62
CA PRO A 890 33.46 41.55 -32.82
C PRO A 890 34.24 40.35 -33.37
N PRO A 891 35.16 39.74 -32.61
CA PRO A 891 36.00 38.67 -33.13
C PRO A 891 35.20 37.44 -33.55
N VAL A 892 35.72 36.70 -34.54
CA VAL A 892 35.19 35.40 -34.95
C VAL A 892 35.08 34.46 -33.75
N GLY A 893 33.96 33.74 -33.64
CA GLY A 893 33.66 32.83 -32.53
C GLY A 893 32.99 33.50 -31.31
N SER A 894 32.79 34.82 -31.32
CA SER A 894 32.00 35.50 -30.29
C SER A 894 30.54 35.02 -30.31
N ALA A 895 29.91 34.91 -29.15
CA ALA A 895 28.52 34.47 -29.05
C ALA A 895 27.59 35.65 -29.32
N TYR A 896 26.58 35.48 -30.17
CA TYR A 896 25.57 36.51 -30.42
C TYR A 896 24.18 36.09 -29.96
N VAL A 897 23.32 37.08 -29.72
CA VAL A 897 21.87 36.96 -29.55
C VAL A 897 21.21 38.08 -30.35
N ILE A 898 20.16 37.78 -31.11
CA ILE A 898 19.36 38.78 -31.83
C ILE A 898 18.01 38.92 -31.15
N GLY A 899 17.68 40.08 -30.60
CA GLY A 899 16.39 40.34 -29.96
C GLY A 899 15.24 40.48 -30.98
N ALA A 900 13.99 40.27 -30.53
CA ALA A 900 12.81 40.43 -31.38
C ALA A 900 12.72 41.84 -32.01
N PRO A 901 12.20 42.00 -33.23
CA PRO A 901 11.91 43.31 -33.83
C PRO A 901 10.90 44.17 -33.04
N ALA A 902 10.11 43.55 -32.15
CA ALA A 902 8.99 44.17 -31.44
C ALA A 902 9.40 44.99 -30.20
N TYR A 903 10.68 45.05 -29.83
CA TYR A 903 11.16 46.01 -28.84
C TYR A 903 11.21 47.41 -29.46
N ALA A 904 10.03 48.01 -29.64
CA ALA A 904 9.86 49.38 -30.15
C ALA A 904 10.40 50.43 -29.16
N ASP A 905 10.52 50.07 -27.89
CA ASP A 905 11.19 50.84 -26.87
C ASP A 905 12.51 50.15 -26.50
N ALA A 906 13.62 50.79 -26.87
CA ALA A 906 14.96 50.46 -26.43
C ALA A 906 14.96 50.19 -24.91
N THR A 907 14.41 51.09 -24.11
CA THR A 907 14.62 51.15 -22.65
C THR A 907 14.41 49.84 -21.87
N THR A 908 13.43 49.00 -22.22
CA THR A 908 13.15 47.73 -21.51
C THR A 908 14.23 46.67 -21.79
N PHE A 909 14.68 46.56 -23.04
CA PHE A 909 15.77 45.64 -23.41
C PHE A 909 17.09 46.02 -22.71
N TRP A 910 17.24 47.31 -22.35
CA TRP A 910 18.48 47.89 -21.84
C TRP A 910 18.63 47.63 -20.34
N LYS A 911 17.51 47.53 -19.61
CA LYS A 911 17.50 47.18 -18.18
C LYS A 911 17.88 45.73 -17.93
N THR A 912 17.30 44.79 -18.68
CA THR A 912 17.66 43.37 -18.62
C THR A 912 19.13 43.16 -18.98
N PHE A 913 19.65 43.97 -19.89
CA PHE A 913 21.04 43.90 -20.32
C PHE A 913 22.02 44.52 -19.30
N ALA A 914 21.67 45.65 -18.69
CA ALA A 914 22.42 46.24 -17.58
C ALA A 914 22.61 45.26 -16.42
N TYR A 915 21.60 44.41 -16.16
CA TYR A 915 21.68 43.33 -15.18
C TYR A 915 22.77 42.30 -15.51
N PHE A 916 22.85 41.84 -16.76
CA PHE A 916 23.88 40.86 -17.16
C PHE A 916 25.30 41.43 -17.09
N ALA A 917 25.51 42.67 -17.53
CA ALA A 917 26.83 43.30 -17.47
C ALA A 917 27.32 43.53 -16.01
N ASP A 918 26.41 43.82 -15.08
CA ASP A 918 26.70 43.96 -13.65
C ASP A 918 26.98 42.59 -13.00
N HIS A 919 26.21 41.56 -13.36
CA HIS A 919 26.36 40.22 -12.80
C HIS A 919 27.63 39.48 -13.28
N ASP A 920 28.04 39.71 -14.53
CA ASP A 920 29.29 39.14 -15.11
C ASP A 920 30.57 39.88 -14.63
N GLY A 921 30.48 40.74 -13.61
CA GLY A 921 31.64 41.39 -12.99
C GLY A 921 32.05 42.73 -13.59
N GLY A 922 31.14 43.45 -14.25
CA GLY A 922 31.38 44.81 -14.74
C GLY A 922 32.11 44.87 -16.08
N GLY A 923 31.78 43.97 -17.01
CA GLY A 923 32.34 43.98 -18.36
C GLY A 923 32.17 45.34 -19.06
N ASN A 924 33.16 45.74 -19.87
CA ASN A 924 33.10 46.99 -20.61
C ASN A 924 32.02 46.88 -21.69
N ALA A 925 30.86 47.52 -21.47
CA ALA A 925 29.84 47.66 -22.49
C ALA A 925 30.10 48.92 -23.32
N VAL A 926 30.07 48.77 -24.64
CA VAL A 926 30.44 49.84 -25.58
C VAL A 926 29.26 50.11 -26.52
N ASP A 927 29.03 51.40 -26.82
CA ASP A 927 27.97 51.91 -27.71
C ASP A 927 26.55 52.12 -27.15
N PHE A 928 26.40 52.42 -25.85
CA PHE A 928 25.15 53.01 -25.37
C PHE A 928 24.96 54.43 -25.97
N PRO A 929 23.74 54.84 -26.41
CA PRO A 929 23.46 56.07 -27.16
C PRO A 929 23.90 57.35 -26.46
N ASP A 930 24.10 57.30 -25.15
CA ASP A 930 24.52 58.41 -24.32
C ASP A 930 25.92 58.24 -23.68
N GLY A 931 26.64 57.16 -24.02
CA GLY A 931 27.98 56.88 -23.49
C GLY A 931 28.01 56.53 -22.00
N LYS A 932 26.86 56.30 -21.36
CA LYS A 932 26.79 55.94 -19.94
C LYS A 932 27.05 54.44 -19.74
N PRO A 933 27.72 54.07 -18.64
CA PRO A 933 27.94 52.68 -18.31
C PRO A 933 26.61 51.98 -17.92
N PRO A 934 26.49 50.65 -18.12
CA PRO A 934 25.23 49.91 -17.96
C PRO A 934 24.54 50.10 -16.61
N PHE A 935 25.32 50.25 -15.54
CA PHE A 935 24.79 50.38 -14.17
C PHE A 935 24.02 51.69 -13.91
N GLU A 936 24.08 52.68 -14.81
CA GLU A 936 23.31 53.94 -14.68
C GLU A 936 21.87 53.82 -15.21
N TYR A 937 21.49 52.70 -15.84
CA TYR A 937 20.13 52.44 -16.32
C TYR A 937 19.21 51.78 -15.26
N LYS A 938 19.60 51.84 -13.98
CA LYS A 938 18.80 51.34 -12.85
C LYS A 938 17.49 52.11 -12.71
N ALA A 939 16.38 51.41 -12.92
CA ALA A 939 15.07 51.77 -12.38
C ALA A 939 14.32 50.49 -12.02
#